data_AF-A0A163YF64-F1
#
_entry.id   AF-A0A163YF64-F1
#
_cell.length_a   1.000
_cell.length_b   1.000
_cell.length_c   1.000
_cell.angle_alpha   90.00
_cell.angle_beta   90.00
_cell.angle_gamma   90.00
#
_symmetry.space_group_name_H-M   'P 1'
#
loop_
_entity.id
_entity.type
_entity.pdbx_description
1 polymer ?
#
loop_
_entity_poly.entity_id
_entity_poly.type
_entity_poly.pdbx_seq_one_letter_code
_entity_poly.pdbx_strand_id
1 'polypeptide(L)'
;MIENILIWPDDDTVMQTGIETGIYGELPGRGIGAVVEVSILHLDSGRYWQPEGTFGEEMTHQGVVVADDGHWRLLMTPPTSGAYRIEVLETSSEGALPLASTEFTVIGEDLMNVFASAAATNADQINSGGGNPDRATTHAAAEEATTDNFSSAEAATRPFWEGRRGIGFSVDSQGQWLSQERLESALYEVSALGFDTIRTWGTNNYTGRILEAIDQMDLDLKVQAGIYITNESDAAQLINHALEVIQPYEQYILGFSLGNEQLADWSPSELRVNDVREQVQVFRDRSDLPITYNFAGETLRPDSSFWNQQGNKLLQELDYVNVHSYAGFFDNRSNPEWTPQKQMEVLKADESLFRSALDSLGLFDTPLILGETGWQSGGYADQVTNATNLKTYFQEVSDYIESDKAIFDSMFYFNFSDESWKGTDDDWGLFTEGNEAGLGAAKFDGVDGSKITPTIHTEAISNRRLIADSGTARLWVDDATGQAFVQKGSDEPLLIRRNDNYWVGDIPLVRDQAELVGAAVDAMGRIRVLDRGPWGDFNWILDDSGMFTGEQGPAETTNESNELLFQLDLNLDQIIGTAEEGNGDEQPNGEDADDSNDATNRRLIADSGTARLWVDDATGQAFVQKGSDEPLLIRRNDNYWVGDIPLVRDQAELVGAAVDAMGRIRVLDRGPWGDFNWILDDSGIFTGEQGPAETTNESNELLFQLDLNLDQIIGTAEEGNGDEQPSGDEQPAGEDADAFELTGFSQGEFVSNIAFSHRATADPIVAPGNAQFMHSHDFFANTSTDENSTVSSLLTAGSVAAQPTNNFSTYWTPSLINEGTDGLGGDWSYVTPKASSIAYYSVLKPNDPNLLVNMPTGLKMITGSAKPDQRQSRGEVFWNYIGESASYDHIPLGDEWRDLPLQAVIIFPDHWNGHQLDSNDHKSHLNYGSGSDAHPLLIPQLQLQIHYGRIDNTLHLVSSDYMNLPEAGSELDQRLLQASDVDLSFRNGEDGFAPGWSLHADHIHLPWEETAPNGEQVDGFARREEDALRLPLFAGTDGDAVRPIPTGISQPYSSDRAILPILGTPGENRLIGSESSDRLEALEGDDFLIGGPGSDRLIGGDGADHFILEGISDSTWDNPDEIIGFSADDRLDLSSLSLETGSIQLEQLNPSSWMLSATGTDLAVEIRTGQIGFEQILLT
;
A
#
# COMPACT_ATOMS: atom_id res chain seq x y z
N MET A 1 -5.49 15.49 51.74
CA MET A 1 -5.67 14.45 50.72
C MET A 1 -4.62 14.72 49.68
N ILE A 2 -3.83 13.72 49.32
CA ILE A 2 -2.86 13.87 48.23
C ILE A 2 -3.74 13.95 46.97
N GLU A 3 -3.69 15.08 46.26
CA GLU A 3 -4.32 15.19 44.94
C GLU A 3 -3.55 14.26 43.99
N ASN A 4 -4.24 13.64 43.01
CA ASN A 4 -3.64 12.81 41.94
C ASN A 4 -3.23 11.35 42.29
N ILE A 5 -3.76 10.75 43.36
CA ILE A 5 -3.49 9.31 43.66
C ILE A 5 -3.94 8.38 42.50
N LEU A 6 -5.01 8.76 41.80
CA LEU A 6 -5.49 8.19 40.55
C LEU A 6 -5.71 9.37 39.60
N ILE A 7 -5.02 9.38 38.45
CA ILE A 7 -5.08 10.47 37.46
C ILE A 7 -5.94 10.04 36.27
N TRP A 8 -5.83 8.78 35.86
CA TRP A 8 -6.56 8.24 34.72
C TRP A 8 -6.81 6.73 34.93
N PRO A 9 -8.03 6.22 34.68
CA PRO A 9 -9.20 6.91 34.16
C PRO A 9 -9.83 7.89 35.17
N ASP A 10 -10.67 8.79 34.66
CA ASP A 10 -11.62 9.65 35.39
C ASP A 10 -13.08 9.30 35.05
N ASP A 11 -14.06 10.06 35.56
CA ASP A 11 -15.49 9.79 35.39
C ASP A 11 -16.06 10.08 33.99
N ASP A 12 -15.31 10.80 33.16
CA ASP A 12 -15.61 11.02 31.74
C ASP A 12 -14.88 10.03 30.81
N THR A 13 -14.01 9.18 31.36
CA THR A 13 -13.22 8.24 30.56
C THR A 13 -14.09 7.12 29.97
N VAL A 14 -13.94 6.95 28.65
CA VAL A 14 -14.55 5.84 27.90
C VAL A 14 -13.44 4.97 27.31
N MET A 15 -13.35 3.72 27.75
CA MET A 15 -12.43 2.70 27.21
C MET A 15 -13.16 1.76 26.26
N GLN A 16 -12.41 1.00 25.45
CA GLN A 16 -12.99 0.04 24.52
C GLN A 16 -12.66 -1.40 24.92
N THR A 17 -13.62 -2.30 24.75
CA THR A 17 -13.43 -3.74 24.97
C THR A 17 -12.30 -4.29 24.09
N GLY A 18 -11.41 -5.10 24.67
CA GLY A 18 -10.33 -5.77 23.93
C GLY A 18 -9.07 -4.91 23.68
N ILE A 19 -9.06 -3.65 24.10
CA ILE A 19 -7.88 -2.77 23.98
C ILE A 19 -7.13 -2.70 25.31
N GLU A 20 -5.84 -3.09 25.31
CA GLU A 20 -4.99 -2.95 26.50
C GLU A 20 -4.73 -1.48 26.80
N THR A 21 -5.03 -1.09 28.03
CA THR A 21 -5.09 0.30 28.43
C THR A 21 -4.32 0.52 29.73
N GLY A 22 -3.49 1.56 29.77
CA GLY A 22 -2.71 1.92 30.96
C GLY A 22 -3.47 2.80 31.94
N ILE A 23 -3.75 2.26 33.13
CA ILE A 23 -4.30 2.96 34.29
C ILE A 23 -3.14 3.54 35.11
N TYR A 24 -3.21 4.80 35.54
CA TYR A 24 -2.11 5.43 36.26
C TYR A 24 -2.50 6.55 37.26
N GLY A 25 -1.57 6.86 38.15
CA GLY A 25 -1.66 7.95 39.13
C GLY A 25 -0.32 8.28 39.78
N GLU A 26 -0.32 9.10 40.83
CA GLU A 26 0.89 9.59 41.50
C GLU A 26 0.89 9.26 43.01
N LEU A 27 1.99 8.69 43.50
CA LEU A 27 2.25 8.45 44.93
C LEU A 27 3.54 9.14 45.38
N PRO A 28 3.48 10.45 45.70
CA PRO A 28 4.66 11.25 46.01
C PRO A 28 5.49 10.67 47.16
N GLY A 29 6.80 10.51 46.93
CA GLY A 29 7.75 10.02 47.94
C GLY A 29 7.92 8.49 47.98
N ARG A 30 7.36 7.75 47.02
CA ARG A 30 7.67 6.34 46.75
C ARG A 30 8.62 6.26 45.55
N GLY A 31 9.70 5.48 45.69
CA GLY A 31 10.67 5.30 44.60
C GLY A 31 10.23 4.21 43.61
N ILE A 32 10.92 4.18 42.46
CA ILE A 32 10.71 3.19 41.39
C ILE A 32 10.70 1.75 41.96
N GLY A 33 9.72 0.95 41.53
CA GLY A 33 9.49 -0.42 41.99
C GLY A 33 8.65 -0.55 43.25
N ALA A 34 8.19 0.55 43.86
CA ALA A 34 7.14 0.48 44.87
C ALA A 34 5.82 0.03 44.24
N VAL A 35 5.02 -0.73 45.00
CA VAL A 35 3.76 -1.32 44.54
C VAL A 35 2.57 -0.63 45.21
N VAL A 36 1.50 -0.44 44.44
CA VAL A 36 0.18 -0.02 44.91
C VAL A 36 -0.86 -1.10 44.60
N GLU A 37 -1.82 -1.31 45.50
CA GLU A 37 -2.92 -2.25 45.28
C GLU A 37 -4.11 -1.52 44.65
N VAL A 38 -4.68 -2.10 43.60
CA VAL A 38 -5.78 -1.55 42.81
C VAL A 38 -6.86 -2.62 42.66
N SER A 39 -8.12 -2.31 42.94
CA SER A 39 -9.24 -3.21 42.62
C SER A 39 -10.09 -2.62 41.49
N ILE A 40 -10.62 -3.50 40.64
CA ILE A 40 -11.39 -3.10 39.45
C ILE A 40 -12.67 -3.91 39.42
N LEU A 41 -13.80 -3.24 39.60
CA LEU A 41 -15.14 -3.82 39.71
C LEU A 41 -15.97 -3.45 38.47
N HIS A 42 -16.54 -4.44 37.80
CA HIS A 42 -17.57 -4.19 36.80
C HIS A 42 -18.92 -4.00 37.49
N LEU A 43 -19.40 -2.75 37.51
CA LEU A 43 -20.57 -2.28 38.26
C LEU A 43 -21.87 -2.95 37.85
N ASP A 44 -22.02 -3.25 36.56
CA ASP A 44 -23.24 -3.86 36.03
C ASP A 44 -23.38 -5.33 36.45
N SER A 45 -22.26 -6.05 36.59
CA SER A 45 -22.24 -7.45 37.02
C SER A 45 -22.01 -7.66 38.53
N GLY A 46 -21.42 -6.65 39.21
CA GLY A 46 -20.96 -6.76 40.58
C GLY A 46 -19.75 -7.69 40.78
N ARG A 47 -18.98 -7.97 39.72
CA ARG A 47 -17.82 -8.87 39.74
C ARG A 47 -16.51 -8.15 39.44
N TYR A 48 -15.41 -8.66 39.99
CA TYR A 48 -14.09 -8.05 39.86
C TYR A 48 -13.33 -8.60 38.66
N TRP A 49 -12.68 -7.71 37.91
CA TRP A 49 -11.82 -8.06 36.78
C TRP A 49 -10.62 -8.88 37.24
N GLN A 50 -10.27 -9.88 36.43
CA GLN A 50 -9.12 -10.78 36.64
C GLN A 50 -8.10 -10.59 35.49
N PRO A 51 -6.79 -10.74 35.72
CA PRO A 51 -5.75 -10.44 34.72
C PRO A 51 -5.81 -11.31 33.47
N GLU A 52 -6.40 -12.50 33.57
CA GLU A 52 -6.69 -13.40 32.45
C GLU A 52 -7.90 -12.96 31.59
N GLY A 53 -8.45 -11.76 31.82
CA GLY A 53 -9.58 -11.23 31.06
C GLY A 53 -10.95 -11.79 31.47
N THR A 54 -11.11 -12.24 32.73
CA THR A 54 -12.37 -12.79 33.25
C THR A 54 -12.97 -11.98 34.41
N PHE A 55 -14.15 -12.39 34.92
CA PHE A 55 -14.86 -11.74 36.04
C PHE A 55 -15.24 -12.71 37.18
N GLY A 56 -14.75 -12.41 38.39
CA GLY A 56 -14.81 -13.31 39.55
C GLY A 56 -15.10 -12.65 40.89
N GLU A 57 -14.72 -13.35 41.97
CA GLU A 57 -14.74 -12.82 43.34
C GLU A 57 -13.72 -11.68 43.52
N GLU A 58 -13.81 -10.95 44.64
CA GLU A 58 -12.97 -9.78 44.93
C GLU A 58 -11.47 -10.06 44.75
N MET A 59 -10.83 -9.26 43.89
CA MET A 59 -9.41 -9.37 43.57
C MET A 59 -8.75 -7.98 43.55
N THR A 60 -7.49 -7.93 43.98
CA THR A 60 -6.62 -6.77 43.88
C THR A 60 -5.44 -7.04 42.95
N HIS A 61 -5.04 -6.01 42.21
CA HIS A 61 -3.99 -5.95 41.21
C HIS A 61 -2.86 -5.07 41.70
N GLN A 62 -1.64 -5.31 41.21
CA GLN A 62 -0.46 -4.55 41.60
C GLN A 62 -0.09 -3.54 40.51
N GLY A 63 -0.30 -2.25 40.80
CA GLY A 63 0.30 -1.16 40.03
C GLY A 63 1.74 -0.91 40.50
N VAL A 64 2.64 -0.58 39.59
CA VAL A 64 4.07 -0.39 39.90
C VAL A 64 4.46 1.07 39.66
N VAL A 65 5.18 1.67 40.60
CA VAL A 65 5.82 2.99 40.43
C VAL A 65 6.94 2.87 39.39
N VAL A 66 6.77 3.58 38.28
CA VAL A 66 7.66 3.54 37.11
C VAL A 66 8.55 4.77 36.97
N ALA A 67 8.33 5.80 37.78
CA ALA A 67 9.15 7.02 37.78
C ALA A 67 9.50 7.49 39.21
N ASP A 68 10.63 8.17 39.35
CA ASP A 68 11.20 8.62 40.64
C ASP A 68 10.36 9.70 41.35
N ASP A 69 9.44 10.34 40.63
CA ASP A 69 8.46 11.29 41.16
C ASP A 69 7.22 10.61 41.76
N GLY A 70 7.09 9.29 41.60
CA GLY A 70 6.03 8.48 42.21
C GLY A 70 4.90 8.09 41.25
N HIS A 71 5.02 8.33 39.94
CA HIS A 71 4.02 7.85 38.98
C HIS A 71 3.96 6.32 38.96
N TRP A 72 2.77 5.77 39.13
CA TRP A 72 2.50 4.33 39.06
C TRP A 72 1.58 4.00 37.90
N ARG A 73 1.72 2.78 37.34
CA ARG A 73 0.86 2.27 36.27
C ARG A 73 0.40 0.83 36.49
N LEU A 74 -0.74 0.46 35.90
CA LEU A 74 -1.30 -0.88 35.77
C LEU A 74 -1.89 -1.02 34.36
N LEU A 75 -1.63 -2.13 33.66
CA LEU A 75 -2.24 -2.41 32.37
C LEU A 75 -3.52 -3.25 32.57
N MET A 76 -4.56 -2.93 31.81
CA MET A 76 -5.85 -3.64 31.83
C MET A 76 -6.43 -3.71 30.43
N THR A 77 -6.97 -4.88 30.07
CA THR A 77 -7.79 -5.06 28.87
C THR A 77 -9.22 -5.39 29.31
N PRO A 78 -10.19 -4.46 29.19
CA PRO A 78 -11.57 -4.74 29.59
C PRO A 78 -12.21 -5.72 28.61
N PRO A 79 -12.78 -6.86 29.08
CA PRO A 79 -13.30 -7.90 28.19
C PRO A 79 -14.81 -7.74 27.91
N THR A 80 -15.49 -6.80 28.57
CA THR A 80 -16.93 -6.58 28.43
C THR A 80 -17.25 -5.09 28.52
N SER A 81 -18.21 -4.62 27.73
CA SER A 81 -18.78 -3.29 27.87
C SER A 81 -19.58 -3.16 29.17
N GLY A 82 -19.71 -1.92 29.65
CA GLY A 82 -20.44 -1.60 30.89
C GLY A 82 -19.67 -0.63 31.78
N ALA A 83 -20.26 -0.29 32.92
CA ALA A 83 -19.66 0.63 33.86
C ALA A 83 -18.66 -0.08 34.78
N TYR A 84 -17.49 0.51 35.01
CA TYR A 84 -16.46 -0.01 35.89
C TYR A 84 -16.19 0.97 37.01
N ARG A 85 -15.74 0.46 38.16
CA ARG A 85 -15.18 1.26 39.25
C ARG A 85 -13.80 0.74 39.58
N ILE A 86 -12.85 1.67 39.63
CA ILE A 86 -11.50 1.42 40.12
C ILE A 86 -11.34 2.01 41.52
N GLU A 87 -10.65 1.28 42.39
CA GLU A 87 -10.28 1.73 43.73
C GLU A 87 -8.80 1.47 44.00
N VAL A 88 -8.05 2.53 44.30
CA VAL A 88 -6.65 2.45 44.75
C VAL A 88 -6.65 2.29 46.28
N LEU A 89 -5.96 1.28 46.80
CA LEU A 89 -6.06 0.84 48.20
C LEU A 89 -4.79 1.14 49.02
N GLU A 90 -4.96 1.56 50.29
CA GLU A 90 -3.89 1.60 51.29
C GLU A 90 -3.86 0.30 52.11
N THR A 91 -2.75 -0.43 52.07
CA THR A 91 -2.54 -1.56 52.97
C THR A 91 -2.23 -1.07 54.38
N SER A 92 -3.20 -1.20 55.30
CA SER A 92 -3.03 -0.93 56.73
C SER A 92 -3.09 -2.21 57.57
N SER A 93 -2.68 -2.15 58.85
CA SER A 93 -2.82 -3.27 59.78
C SER A 93 -4.27 -3.64 60.14
N GLU A 94 -5.26 -2.84 59.71
CA GLU A 94 -6.68 -3.04 59.96
C GLU A 94 -7.47 -3.50 58.71
N GLY A 95 -6.80 -3.66 57.56
CA GLY A 95 -7.40 -4.01 56.27
C GLY A 95 -7.08 -3.00 55.16
N ALA A 96 -7.46 -3.32 53.92
CA ALA A 96 -7.35 -2.41 52.78
C ALA A 96 -8.44 -1.33 52.86
N LEU A 97 -8.05 -0.06 52.73
CA LEU A 97 -8.98 1.08 52.70
C LEU A 97 -8.79 1.87 51.39
N PRO A 98 -9.86 2.25 50.67
CA PRO A 98 -9.73 3.00 49.42
C PRO A 98 -9.19 4.42 49.68
N LEU A 99 -8.10 4.76 48.99
CA LEU A 99 -7.44 6.07 48.98
C LEU A 99 -8.02 6.99 47.90
N ALA A 100 -8.36 6.43 46.75
CA ALA A 100 -8.98 7.11 45.62
C ALA A 100 -9.85 6.12 44.84
N SER A 101 -10.92 6.61 44.23
CA SER A 101 -11.81 5.82 43.39
C SER A 101 -12.36 6.69 42.28
N THR A 102 -12.50 6.11 41.08
CA THR A 102 -13.31 6.67 40.00
C THR A 102 -14.20 5.58 39.42
N GLU A 103 -15.28 6.00 38.78
CA GLU A 103 -16.04 5.17 37.84
C GLU A 103 -15.63 5.56 36.43
N PHE A 104 -15.74 4.65 35.47
CA PHE A 104 -15.50 4.93 34.05
C PHE A 104 -16.31 3.94 33.21
N THR A 105 -16.51 4.24 31.93
CA THR A 105 -17.33 3.41 31.04
C THR A 105 -16.45 2.63 30.08
N VAL A 106 -16.78 1.38 29.83
CA VAL A 106 -16.21 0.59 28.73
C VAL A 106 -17.29 0.37 27.67
N ILE A 107 -16.98 0.60 26.40
CA ILE A 107 -17.87 0.39 25.25
C ILE A 107 -17.25 -0.61 24.26
N GLY A 108 -18.05 -1.15 23.33
CA GLY A 108 -17.60 -2.14 22.35
C GLY A 108 -18.31 -3.48 22.52
N GLU A 109 -17.90 -4.49 21.75
CA GLU A 109 -18.52 -5.81 21.81
C GLU A 109 -18.14 -6.56 23.10
N ASP A 110 -19.13 -7.19 23.72
CA ASP A 110 -18.89 -8.06 24.86
C ASP A 110 -18.13 -9.30 24.42
N LEU A 111 -16.80 -9.25 24.53
CA LEU A 111 -15.91 -10.38 24.23
C LEU A 111 -16.15 -11.57 25.18
N MET A 112 -16.84 -11.31 26.30
CA MET A 112 -17.22 -12.29 27.31
C MET A 112 -18.61 -12.00 27.93
N ASN A 113 -19.37 -13.04 28.29
CA ASN A 113 -20.66 -12.89 28.99
C ASN A 113 -20.51 -12.86 30.52
N VAL A 114 -20.60 -11.67 31.11
CA VAL A 114 -20.43 -11.42 32.56
C VAL A 114 -21.56 -11.96 33.45
N PHE A 115 -22.70 -12.31 32.84
CA PHE A 115 -23.89 -12.79 33.55
C PHE A 115 -24.03 -14.31 33.52
N ALA A 116 -23.10 -15.04 32.89
CA ALA A 116 -23.08 -16.49 32.94
C ALA A 116 -22.92 -16.96 34.40
N SER A 117 -24.04 -17.38 35.00
CA SER A 117 -24.06 -17.93 36.34
C SER A 117 -23.48 -19.34 36.33
N ALA A 118 -22.60 -19.62 37.29
CA ALA A 118 -22.29 -20.96 37.71
C ALA A 118 -23.58 -21.80 37.91
N ALA A 119 -23.59 -23.01 37.31
CA ALA A 119 -24.49 -24.15 37.50
C ALA A 119 -25.63 -24.38 36.48
N ALA A 120 -25.49 -25.45 35.68
CA ALA A 120 -26.51 -26.50 35.57
C ALA A 120 -25.93 -27.85 35.13
N THR A 121 -26.07 -28.83 36.01
CA THR A 121 -25.85 -30.27 35.83
C THR A 121 -27.16 -30.94 35.37
N ASN A 122 -27.04 -31.99 34.55
CA ASN A 122 -27.98 -33.13 34.31
C ASN A 122 -29.42 -32.86 33.83
N ALA A 123 -29.79 -33.41 32.65
CA ALA A 123 -30.50 -34.70 32.54
C ALA A 123 -31.18 -34.94 31.16
N ASP A 124 -30.69 -35.99 30.48
CA ASP A 124 -31.42 -37.12 29.85
C ASP A 124 -32.53 -36.97 28.78
N GLN A 125 -32.21 -37.63 27.64
CA GLN A 125 -32.98 -38.59 26.81
C GLN A 125 -34.29 -38.18 26.14
N ILE A 126 -34.36 -38.34 24.79
CA ILE A 126 -35.25 -39.29 24.06
C ILE A 126 -34.66 -39.67 22.67
N ASN A 127 -34.29 -40.96 22.52
CA ASN A 127 -34.38 -41.92 21.39
C ASN A 127 -33.97 -41.61 19.92
N SER A 128 -32.88 -42.29 19.53
CA SER A 128 -32.78 -43.43 18.57
C SER A 128 -33.52 -43.43 17.22
N GLY A 129 -32.73 -43.57 16.14
CA GLY A 129 -33.14 -44.16 14.86
C GLY A 129 -31.98 -44.18 13.87
N GLY A 130 -31.38 -45.35 13.63
CA GLY A 130 -30.12 -45.50 12.88
C GLY A 130 -30.24 -45.65 11.37
N GLY A 131 -29.06 -45.70 10.73
CA GLY A 131 -28.87 -46.10 9.33
C GLY A 131 -27.54 -45.60 8.74
N ASN A 132 -26.52 -46.46 8.72
CA ASN A 132 -25.27 -46.36 7.94
C ASN A 132 -25.43 -47.22 6.65
N PRO A 133 -24.50 -47.27 5.68
CA PRO A 133 -23.69 -46.28 4.93
C PRO A 133 -24.14 -46.20 3.45
N ASP A 134 -23.61 -45.27 2.65
CA ASP A 134 -23.22 -45.48 1.23
C ASP A 134 -22.98 -44.12 0.54
N ARG A 135 -21.73 -43.77 0.25
CA ARG A 135 -21.41 -42.96 -0.93
C ARG A 135 -20.18 -43.50 -1.63
N ALA A 136 -20.47 -44.20 -2.72
CA ALA A 136 -19.53 -44.62 -3.74
C ALA A 136 -19.17 -43.44 -4.65
N THR A 137 -17.86 -43.20 -4.74
CA THR A 137 -17.00 -42.99 -5.93
C THR A 137 -17.58 -42.52 -7.29
N THR A 138 -16.73 -41.68 -7.91
CA THR A 138 -16.47 -41.40 -9.34
C THR A 138 -17.22 -40.26 -10.02
N HIS A 139 -16.46 -39.23 -10.43
CA HIS A 139 -16.13 -39.01 -11.84
C HIS A 139 -14.85 -38.17 -12.00
N ALA A 140 -13.88 -38.72 -12.73
CA ALA A 140 -12.75 -38.01 -13.31
C ALA A 140 -13.12 -37.51 -14.72
N ALA A 141 -12.61 -36.34 -15.10
CA ALA A 141 -12.26 -35.98 -16.47
C ALA A 141 -11.14 -34.93 -16.40
N ALA A 142 -10.08 -35.18 -17.17
CA ALA A 142 -8.85 -34.38 -17.25
C ALA A 142 -8.94 -33.33 -18.35
N GLU A 143 -8.27 -32.18 -18.17
CA GLU A 143 -7.73 -31.38 -19.28
C GLU A 143 -6.61 -30.43 -18.78
N GLU A 144 -5.46 -30.57 -19.45
CA GLU A 144 -4.33 -29.66 -19.68
C GLU A 144 -3.48 -29.09 -18.52
N ALA A 145 -2.16 -29.24 -18.71
CA ALA A 145 -1.10 -28.92 -17.75
C ALA A 145 -0.59 -27.49 -17.96
N THR A 146 -0.81 -26.63 -16.96
CA THR A 146 -0.09 -25.37 -16.72
C THR A 146 -0.18 -25.05 -15.22
N THR A 147 0.98 -24.72 -14.62
CA THR A 147 1.28 -24.33 -13.22
C THR A 147 1.03 -25.40 -12.13
N ASP A 148 2.11 -25.85 -11.48
CA ASP A 148 2.10 -26.76 -10.30
C ASP A 148 1.43 -26.07 -9.10
N ASN A 149 0.10 -26.03 -9.09
CA ASN A 149 -0.67 -25.69 -7.90
C ASN A 149 -0.79 -26.94 -7.02
N PHE A 150 0.06 -27.04 -5.99
CA PHE A 150 -0.05 -28.04 -4.94
C PHE A 150 -1.38 -27.92 -4.20
N SER A 151 -1.95 -29.05 -3.78
CA SER A 151 -3.13 -29.06 -2.90
C SER A 151 -2.69 -29.28 -1.45
N SER A 152 -3.22 -28.50 -0.53
CA SER A 152 -2.93 -28.60 0.91
C SER A 152 -3.04 -30.04 1.45
N ALA A 153 -3.92 -30.87 0.89
CA ALA A 153 -4.06 -32.30 1.22
C ALA A 153 -2.77 -33.14 1.06
N GLU A 154 -1.77 -32.67 0.31
CA GLU A 154 -0.51 -33.39 0.07
C GLU A 154 0.39 -33.43 1.31
N ALA A 155 0.27 -32.48 2.24
CA ALA A 155 1.05 -32.44 3.48
C ALA A 155 0.78 -33.64 4.43
N ALA A 156 -0.31 -34.37 4.20
CA ALA A 156 -0.61 -35.63 4.90
C ALA A 156 0.26 -36.82 4.42
N THR A 157 1.16 -36.61 3.45
CA THR A 157 1.93 -37.68 2.81
C THR A 157 3.43 -37.47 2.95
N ARG A 158 4.19 -38.54 3.17
CA ARG A 158 5.66 -38.46 3.30
C ARG A 158 6.36 -37.89 2.05
N PRO A 159 5.97 -38.26 0.81
CA PRO A 159 6.60 -37.72 -0.39
C PRO A 159 6.53 -36.20 -0.51
N PHE A 160 5.48 -35.58 0.03
CA PHE A 160 5.36 -34.12 0.04
C PHE A 160 6.50 -33.46 0.84
N TRP A 161 6.94 -34.08 1.92
CA TRP A 161 7.96 -33.53 2.82
C TRP A 161 9.39 -33.82 2.36
N GLU A 162 9.57 -34.72 1.39
CA GLU A 162 10.89 -35.07 0.86
C GLU A 162 11.59 -33.83 0.28
N GLY A 163 12.74 -33.46 0.86
CA GLY A 163 13.55 -32.33 0.42
C GLY A 163 13.05 -30.95 0.88
N ARG A 164 11.90 -30.87 1.57
CA ARG A 164 11.37 -29.60 2.10
C ARG A 164 12.14 -29.12 3.31
N ARG A 165 12.28 -27.81 3.42
CA ARG A 165 13.18 -27.15 4.37
C ARG A 165 12.40 -26.10 5.14
N GLY A 166 12.13 -26.40 6.41
CA GLY A 166 11.31 -25.57 7.28
C GLY A 166 12.11 -24.78 8.32
N ILE A 167 11.58 -23.62 8.69
CA ILE A 167 12.09 -22.81 9.80
C ILE A 167 10.96 -22.19 10.63
N GLY A 168 11.16 -22.06 11.94
CA GLY A 168 10.32 -21.22 12.78
C GLY A 168 10.46 -19.77 12.36
N PHE A 169 9.36 -19.04 12.23
CA PHE A 169 9.39 -17.68 11.70
C PHE A 169 8.58 -16.71 12.57
N SER A 170 9.31 -15.80 13.21
CA SER A 170 8.79 -14.55 13.77
C SER A 170 9.89 -13.50 13.70
N VAL A 171 9.50 -12.33 13.24
CA VAL A 171 10.27 -11.08 13.34
C VAL A 171 9.47 -9.99 14.06
N ASP A 172 8.35 -10.38 14.67
CA ASP A 172 7.54 -9.51 15.51
C ASP A 172 8.04 -9.56 16.96
N SER A 173 8.32 -8.40 17.52
CA SER A 173 8.72 -8.23 18.92
C SER A 173 7.51 -7.84 19.77
N GLN A 174 6.42 -8.60 19.68
CA GLN A 174 5.12 -8.35 20.33
C GLN A 174 4.54 -6.95 20.05
N GLY A 175 4.55 -6.54 18.79
CA GLY A 175 4.00 -5.26 18.34
C GLY A 175 4.93 -4.05 18.54
N GLN A 176 6.15 -4.24 19.05
CA GLN A 176 7.14 -3.14 19.09
C GLN A 176 7.59 -2.71 17.70
N TRP A 177 7.62 -3.62 16.73
CA TRP A 177 8.04 -3.34 15.36
C TRP A 177 6.98 -3.87 14.40
N LEU A 178 6.07 -2.99 13.96
CA LEU A 178 5.04 -3.33 12.97
C LEU A 178 5.52 -3.09 11.53
N SER A 179 6.81 -2.85 11.32
CA SER A 179 7.40 -2.55 10.00
C SER A 179 7.10 -3.64 8.96
N GLN A 180 6.55 -3.22 7.83
CA GLN A 180 6.34 -4.05 6.65
C GLN A 180 7.69 -4.41 6.00
N GLU A 181 8.60 -3.45 5.91
CA GLU A 181 9.95 -3.61 5.34
C GLU A 181 10.76 -4.70 6.06
N ARG A 182 10.70 -4.77 7.40
CA ARG A 182 11.37 -5.82 8.18
C ARG A 182 10.79 -7.20 7.90
N LEU A 183 9.46 -7.28 7.77
CA LEU A 183 8.77 -8.53 7.47
C LEU A 183 9.15 -9.04 6.07
N GLU A 184 9.10 -8.16 5.06
CA GLU A 184 9.47 -8.49 3.69
C GLU A 184 10.95 -8.84 3.55
N SER A 185 11.84 -8.07 4.18
CA SER A 185 13.28 -8.37 4.25
C SER A 185 13.55 -9.75 4.84
N ALA A 186 12.84 -10.13 5.91
CA ALA A 186 12.96 -11.43 6.54
C ALA A 186 12.42 -12.56 5.66
N LEU A 187 11.25 -12.39 5.03
CA LEU A 187 10.66 -13.39 4.14
C LEU A 187 11.48 -13.60 2.87
N TYR A 188 12.04 -12.54 2.30
CA TYR A 188 12.99 -12.63 1.19
C TYR A 188 14.21 -13.47 1.59
N GLU A 189 14.80 -13.20 2.76
CA GLU A 189 16.00 -13.92 3.21
C GLU A 189 15.70 -15.38 3.58
N VAL A 190 14.51 -15.69 4.14
CA VAL A 190 14.03 -17.08 4.31
C VAL A 190 14.05 -17.82 2.97
N SER A 191 13.45 -17.23 1.93
CA SER A 191 13.39 -17.82 0.59
C SER A 191 14.79 -17.93 -0.04
N ALA A 192 15.62 -16.89 0.09
CA ALA A 192 16.99 -16.86 -0.44
C ALA A 192 17.91 -17.92 0.17
N LEU A 193 17.68 -18.31 1.43
CA LEU A 193 18.38 -19.42 2.11
C LEU A 193 17.84 -20.81 1.73
N GLY A 194 16.87 -20.87 0.83
CA GLY A 194 16.26 -22.08 0.32
C GLY A 194 15.36 -22.78 1.33
N PHE A 195 14.75 -22.03 2.25
CA PHE A 195 13.61 -22.53 3.02
C PHE A 195 12.35 -22.36 2.18
N ASP A 196 11.50 -23.38 2.14
CA ASP A 196 10.25 -23.40 1.38
C ASP A 196 9.00 -23.47 2.27
N THR A 197 9.22 -23.62 3.58
CA THR A 197 8.17 -23.76 4.58
C THR A 197 8.52 -22.96 5.83
N ILE A 198 7.53 -22.29 6.41
CA ILE A 198 7.66 -21.58 7.69
C ILE A 198 6.61 -22.05 8.70
N ARG A 199 6.92 -21.92 9.99
CA ARG A 199 6.00 -22.26 11.09
C ARG A 199 5.75 -21.04 11.98
N THR A 200 4.48 -20.79 12.29
CA THR A 200 4.03 -19.77 13.25
C THR A 200 3.39 -20.42 14.50
N TRP A 201 3.22 -19.65 15.58
CA TRP A 201 2.69 -20.16 16.86
C TRP A 201 1.19 -19.91 17.07
N GLY A 202 0.70 -18.79 16.58
CA GLY A 202 -0.71 -18.38 16.62
C GLY A 202 -1.17 -17.92 15.23
N THR A 203 -2.48 -17.84 15.01
CA THR A 203 -3.08 -17.32 13.77
C THR A 203 -3.89 -16.09 14.16
N ASN A 204 -3.29 -14.92 13.94
CA ASN A 204 -3.81 -13.60 14.30
C ASN A 204 -3.45 -12.61 13.18
N ASN A 205 -3.67 -11.30 13.40
CA ASN A 205 -3.35 -10.27 12.41
C ASN A 205 -1.89 -10.31 11.92
N TYR A 206 -0.93 -10.70 12.76
CA TYR A 206 0.45 -10.86 12.33
C TYR A 206 0.63 -12.00 11.33
N THR A 207 -0.08 -13.11 11.52
CA THR A 207 -0.10 -14.20 10.51
C THR A 207 -0.78 -13.77 9.22
N GLY A 208 -1.84 -12.97 9.29
CA GLY A 208 -2.45 -12.35 8.12
C GLY A 208 -1.44 -11.54 7.31
N ARG A 209 -0.63 -10.70 7.98
CA ARG A 209 0.43 -9.91 7.34
C ARG A 209 1.53 -10.76 6.72
N ILE A 210 1.92 -11.87 7.37
CA ILE A 210 2.89 -12.81 6.79
C ILE A 210 2.35 -13.37 5.47
N LEU A 211 1.08 -13.77 5.45
CA LEU A 211 0.43 -14.35 4.27
C LEU A 211 0.25 -13.34 3.14
N GLU A 212 -0.15 -12.12 3.47
CA GLU A 212 -0.24 -11.00 2.54
C GLU A 212 1.13 -10.66 1.94
N ALA A 213 2.19 -10.60 2.74
CA ALA A 213 3.53 -10.34 2.25
C ALA A 213 4.06 -11.48 1.35
N ILE A 214 3.77 -12.75 1.68
CA ILE A 214 4.11 -13.88 0.80
C ILE A 214 3.42 -13.75 -0.57
N ASP A 215 2.15 -13.31 -0.58
CA ASP A 215 1.35 -13.13 -1.80
C ASP A 215 1.85 -11.94 -2.64
N GLN A 216 2.06 -10.78 -2.03
CA GLN A 216 2.55 -9.56 -2.70
C GLN A 216 3.95 -9.74 -3.29
N MET A 217 4.81 -10.51 -2.61
CA MET A 217 6.18 -10.76 -3.04
C MET A 217 6.32 -11.96 -3.98
N ASP A 218 5.23 -12.67 -4.30
CA ASP A 218 5.22 -13.89 -5.12
C ASP A 218 6.24 -14.95 -4.63
N LEU A 219 6.27 -15.19 -3.32
CA LEU A 219 7.19 -16.16 -2.71
C LEU A 219 6.59 -17.57 -2.69
N ASP A 220 7.35 -18.57 -3.15
CA ASP A 220 6.98 -19.99 -3.01
C ASP A 220 7.25 -20.51 -1.59
N LEU A 221 6.55 -19.91 -0.61
CA LEU A 221 6.61 -20.26 0.80
C LEU A 221 5.26 -20.82 1.27
N LYS A 222 5.31 -21.90 2.06
CA LYS A 222 4.11 -22.47 2.71
C LYS A 222 4.17 -22.33 4.22
N VAL A 223 3.01 -22.09 4.84
CA VAL A 223 2.90 -21.75 6.26
C VAL A 223 2.19 -22.87 7.03
N GLN A 224 2.88 -23.47 8.01
CA GLN A 224 2.22 -24.19 9.10
C GLN A 224 1.68 -23.16 10.10
N ALA A 225 0.37 -22.98 10.14
CA ALA A 225 -0.29 -22.00 10.99
C ALA A 225 -0.57 -22.59 12.38
N GLY A 226 -0.07 -21.97 13.44
CA GLY A 226 -0.35 -22.39 14.81
C GLY A 226 -1.68 -21.82 15.32
N ILE A 227 -2.42 -22.59 16.13
CA ILE A 227 -3.55 -22.08 16.93
C ILE A 227 -3.21 -22.33 18.39
N TYR A 228 -2.95 -21.26 19.14
CA TYR A 228 -2.49 -21.37 20.52
C TYR A 228 -3.65 -21.60 21.49
N ILE A 229 -4.05 -22.87 21.65
CA ILE A 229 -5.19 -23.27 22.48
C ILE A 229 -4.72 -23.73 23.85
N THR A 230 -5.12 -23.02 24.92
CA THR A 230 -4.72 -23.33 26.31
C THR A 230 -5.81 -24.03 27.12
N ASN A 231 -7.07 -23.98 26.67
CA ASN A 231 -8.24 -24.59 27.30
C ASN A 231 -9.33 -24.95 26.25
N GLU A 232 -10.33 -25.74 26.65
CA GLU A 232 -11.44 -26.16 25.77
C GLU A 232 -12.50 -25.08 25.48
N SER A 233 -12.72 -24.11 26.38
CA SER A 233 -13.85 -23.18 26.22
C SER A 233 -13.70 -22.25 25.02
N ASP A 234 -12.46 -21.94 24.65
CA ASP A 234 -12.16 -20.92 23.65
C ASP A 234 -11.74 -21.54 22.31
N ALA A 235 -11.52 -22.86 22.28
CA ALA A 235 -10.95 -23.56 21.13
C ALA A 235 -11.74 -23.39 19.83
N ALA A 236 -13.08 -23.47 19.89
CA ALA A 236 -13.92 -23.31 18.70
C ALA A 236 -13.89 -21.89 18.13
N GLN A 237 -13.75 -20.88 18.98
CA GLN A 237 -13.62 -19.48 18.55
C GLN A 237 -12.26 -19.23 17.92
N LEU A 238 -11.19 -19.73 18.54
CA LEU A 238 -9.83 -19.62 18.01
C LEU A 238 -9.68 -20.34 16.65
N ILE A 239 -10.33 -21.50 16.49
CA ILE A 239 -10.37 -22.22 15.21
C ILE A 239 -11.12 -21.41 14.15
N ASN A 240 -12.28 -20.85 14.47
CA ASN A 240 -13.02 -20.01 13.53
C ASN A 240 -12.20 -18.79 13.09
N HIS A 241 -11.63 -18.07 14.06
CA HIS A 241 -10.83 -16.90 13.77
C HIS A 241 -9.62 -17.23 12.89
N ALA A 242 -8.94 -18.34 13.18
CA ALA A 242 -7.82 -18.79 12.37
C ALA A 242 -8.23 -19.07 10.92
N LEU A 243 -9.39 -19.71 10.70
CA LEU A 243 -9.92 -19.97 9.35
C LEU A 243 -10.38 -18.70 8.63
N GLU A 244 -10.87 -17.69 9.35
CA GLU A 244 -11.23 -16.39 8.79
C GLU A 244 -9.98 -15.62 8.33
N VAL A 245 -8.93 -15.58 9.16
CA VAL A 245 -7.66 -14.88 8.84
C VAL A 245 -7.00 -15.43 7.59
N ILE A 246 -7.04 -16.76 7.39
CA ILE A 246 -6.39 -17.39 6.23
C ILE A 246 -7.26 -17.44 4.97
N GLN A 247 -8.54 -17.07 5.04
CA GLN A 247 -9.49 -17.28 3.94
C GLN A 247 -9.00 -16.71 2.58
N PRO A 248 -8.38 -15.52 2.50
CA PRO A 248 -7.85 -14.98 1.23
C PRO A 248 -6.57 -15.67 0.73
N TYR A 249 -5.92 -16.45 1.60
CA TYR A 249 -4.54 -16.92 1.45
C TYR A 249 -4.41 -18.44 1.65
N GLU A 250 -5.51 -19.19 1.52
CA GLU A 250 -5.57 -20.63 1.81
C GLU A 250 -4.54 -21.43 0.99
N GLN A 251 -4.17 -20.96 -0.21
CA GLN A 251 -3.14 -21.54 -1.09
C GLN A 251 -1.73 -21.58 -0.47
N TYR A 252 -1.44 -20.74 0.51
CA TYR A 252 -0.15 -20.71 1.21
C TYR A 252 -0.16 -21.57 2.48
N ILE A 253 -1.30 -22.11 2.88
CA ILE A 253 -1.42 -22.88 4.13
C ILE A 253 -1.05 -24.34 3.92
N LEU A 254 -0.02 -24.76 4.65
CA LEU A 254 0.46 -26.13 4.72
C LEU A 254 -0.43 -27.02 5.61
N GLY A 255 -0.91 -26.45 6.71
CA GLY A 255 -1.71 -27.13 7.72
C GLY A 255 -1.71 -26.40 9.06
N PHE A 256 -2.59 -26.81 9.97
CA PHE A 256 -2.76 -26.19 11.28
C PHE A 256 -2.21 -27.02 12.43
N SER A 257 -1.55 -26.39 13.41
CA SER A 257 -1.26 -27.02 14.69
C SER A 257 -2.27 -26.58 15.76
N LEU A 258 -3.02 -27.52 16.33
CA LEU A 258 -4.05 -27.26 17.36
C LEU A 258 -3.47 -27.16 18.78
N GLY A 259 -2.32 -26.48 18.93
CA GLY A 259 -1.62 -26.30 20.19
C GLY A 259 -0.11 -26.45 20.08
N ASN A 260 0.59 -26.20 21.18
CA ASN A 260 2.05 -26.17 21.27
C ASN A 260 2.53 -26.64 22.66
N GLU A 261 3.06 -27.87 22.73
CA GLU A 261 3.72 -28.50 23.90
C GLU A 261 2.88 -28.65 25.18
N GLN A 262 1.66 -28.12 25.22
CA GLN A 262 0.77 -28.14 26.39
C GLN A 262 0.39 -29.55 26.90
N LEU A 263 0.53 -30.58 26.06
CA LEU A 263 0.31 -31.98 26.44
C LEU A 263 1.50 -32.65 27.15
N ALA A 264 2.63 -31.97 27.30
CA ALA A 264 3.79 -32.49 28.02
C ALA A 264 3.53 -32.57 29.53
N ASP A 265 4.06 -33.60 30.20
CA ASP A 265 3.83 -33.82 31.64
C ASP A 265 4.40 -32.71 32.53
N TRP A 266 5.38 -31.96 32.04
CA TRP A 266 5.97 -30.81 32.72
C TRP A 266 5.18 -29.52 32.49
N SER A 267 4.28 -29.49 31.49
CA SER A 267 3.51 -28.30 31.15
C SER A 267 2.50 -27.99 32.25
N PRO A 268 2.37 -26.72 32.68
CA PRO A 268 1.38 -26.32 33.67
C PRO A 268 -0.06 -26.29 33.12
N SER A 269 -0.26 -26.58 31.83
CA SER A 269 -1.55 -26.48 31.15
C SER A 269 -2.62 -27.45 31.69
N GLU A 270 -3.88 -27.01 31.65
CA GLU A 270 -5.04 -27.87 31.95
C GLU A 270 -5.44 -28.74 30.76
N LEU A 271 -4.91 -28.47 29.56
CA LEU A 271 -5.20 -29.21 28.34
C LEU A 271 -4.86 -30.71 28.48
N ARG A 272 -5.78 -31.56 28.02
CA ARG A 272 -5.65 -33.02 28.02
C ARG A 272 -5.78 -33.57 26.61
N VAL A 273 -5.42 -34.83 26.43
CA VAL A 273 -5.49 -35.47 25.10
C VAL A 273 -6.92 -35.49 24.54
N ASN A 274 -7.94 -35.69 25.38
CA ASN A 274 -9.32 -35.72 24.89
C ASN A 274 -9.79 -34.35 24.41
N ASP A 275 -9.32 -33.28 25.04
CA ASP A 275 -9.60 -31.89 24.67
C ASP A 275 -9.14 -31.66 23.23
N VAL A 276 -7.85 -31.91 22.94
CA VAL A 276 -7.30 -31.80 21.58
C VAL A 276 -8.05 -32.69 20.56
N ARG A 277 -8.51 -33.88 20.96
CA ARG A 277 -9.31 -34.74 20.07
C ARG A 277 -10.70 -34.16 19.77
N GLU A 278 -11.33 -33.49 20.72
CA GLU A 278 -12.57 -32.73 20.50
C GLU A 278 -12.31 -31.55 19.56
N GLN A 279 -11.20 -30.84 19.74
CA GLN A 279 -10.76 -29.75 18.86
C GLN A 279 -10.50 -30.22 17.43
N VAL A 280 -9.89 -31.41 17.26
CA VAL A 280 -9.74 -32.04 15.94
C VAL A 280 -11.11 -32.19 15.27
N GLN A 281 -12.14 -32.68 15.98
CA GLN A 281 -13.48 -32.81 15.39
C GLN A 281 -14.08 -31.44 15.05
N VAL A 282 -13.93 -30.46 15.95
CA VAL A 282 -14.38 -29.08 15.72
C VAL A 282 -13.74 -28.50 14.45
N PHE A 283 -12.43 -28.70 14.25
CA PHE A 283 -11.73 -28.26 13.06
C PHE A 283 -12.25 -28.98 11.81
N ARG A 284 -12.37 -30.31 11.85
CA ARG A 284 -12.85 -31.12 10.71
C ARG A 284 -14.29 -30.85 10.30
N ASP A 285 -15.12 -30.36 11.21
CA ASP A 285 -16.47 -29.92 10.88
C ASP A 285 -16.49 -28.62 10.03
N ARG A 286 -15.35 -27.92 9.91
CA ARG A 286 -15.22 -26.60 9.27
C ARG A 286 -14.27 -26.58 8.08
N SER A 287 -13.20 -27.37 8.11
CA SER A 287 -12.16 -27.37 7.08
C SER A 287 -11.56 -28.76 6.87
N ASP A 288 -11.17 -29.03 5.62
CA ASP A 288 -10.47 -30.23 5.18
C ASP A 288 -8.94 -30.06 5.14
N LEU A 289 -8.42 -28.88 5.53
CA LEU A 289 -6.98 -28.60 5.57
C LEU A 289 -6.25 -29.55 6.54
N PRO A 290 -4.97 -29.88 6.29
CA PRO A 290 -4.21 -30.76 7.16
C PRO A 290 -4.09 -30.22 8.58
N ILE A 291 -4.11 -31.11 9.56
CA ILE A 291 -3.92 -30.77 10.98
C ILE A 291 -2.84 -31.62 11.63
N THR A 292 -2.16 -30.99 12.57
CA THR A 292 -1.19 -31.59 13.47
C THR A 292 -1.37 -31.06 14.89
N TYR A 293 -0.49 -31.50 15.77
CA TYR A 293 -0.23 -30.92 17.07
C TYR A 293 1.27 -30.87 17.30
N ASN A 294 1.79 -29.74 17.79
CA ASN A 294 3.20 -29.55 18.10
C ASN A 294 3.55 -30.17 19.45
N PHE A 295 3.98 -31.44 19.45
CA PHE A 295 4.29 -32.20 20.66
C PHE A 295 5.68 -31.88 21.21
N ALA A 296 5.83 -31.77 22.52
CA ALA A 296 7.15 -31.92 23.13
C ALA A 296 7.61 -33.39 22.98
N GLY A 297 8.88 -33.63 22.71
CA GLY A 297 9.43 -34.98 22.51
C GLY A 297 9.21 -35.90 23.72
N GLU A 298 9.20 -35.35 24.93
CA GLU A 298 8.90 -36.09 26.15
C GLU A 298 7.48 -36.68 26.15
N THR A 299 6.52 -36.04 25.48
CA THR A 299 5.12 -36.48 25.41
C THR A 299 4.99 -37.86 24.74
N LEU A 300 5.86 -38.18 23.78
CA LEU A 300 5.85 -39.48 23.10
C LEU A 300 6.67 -40.55 23.84
N ARG A 301 7.35 -40.23 24.94
CA ARG A 301 8.10 -41.23 25.70
C ARG A 301 7.15 -42.24 26.35
N PRO A 302 7.51 -43.55 26.45
CA PRO A 302 6.59 -44.60 26.90
C PRO A 302 6.01 -44.42 28.32
N ASP A 303 6.70 -43.66 29.17
CA ASP A 303 6.31 -43.38 30.55
C ASP A 303 5.47 -42.10 30.72
N SER A 304 5.26 -41.34 29.63
CA SER A 304 4.44 -40.13 29.65
C SER A 304 2.98 -40.43 30.02
N SER A 305 2.34 -39.50 30.73
CA SER A 305 0.90 -39.58 31.00
C SER A 305 0.04 -39.56 29.74
N PHE A 306 0.55 -39.04 28.62
CA PHE A 306 -0.08 -38.99 27.30
C PHE A 306 -0.71 -40.32 26.87
N TRP A 307 0.04 -41.42 27.01
CA TRP A 307 -0.44 -42.75 26.62
C TRP A 307 -1.62 -43.23 27.46
N ASN A 308 -1.66 -42.85 28.73
CA ASN A 308 -2.78 -43.17 29.64
C ASN A 308 -4.03 -42.31 29.35
N GLN A 309 -3.88 -41.21 28.63
CA GLN A 309 -4.94 -40.28 28.25
C GLN A 309 -5.51 -40.53 26.84
N GLN A 310 -5.27 -41.70 26.26
CA GLN A 310 -5.65 -42.06 24.88
C GLN A 310 -4.83 -41.36 23.80
N GLY A 311 -3.57 -41.02 24.08
CA GLY A 311 -2.65 -40.42 23.09
C GLY A 311 -2.52 -41.19 21.79
N ASN A 312 -2.63 -42.52 21.85
CA ASN A 312 -2.66 -43.38 20.68
C ASN A 312 -3.82 -43.11 19.72
N LYS A 313 -4.96 -42.59 20.20
CA LYS A 313 -6.09 -42.22 19.36
C LYS A 313 -5.89 -40.85 18.73
N LEU A 314 -5.35 -39.89 19.48
CA LEU A 314 -5.04 -38.57 18.94
C LEU A 314 -4.06 -38.69 17.76
N LEU A 315 -3.00 -39.50 17.90
CA LEU A 315 -2.05 -39.75 16.81
C LEU A 315 -2.70 -40.37 15.55
N GLN A 316 -3.83 -41.06 15.68
CA GLN A 316 -4.56 -41.64 14.54
C GLN A 316 -5.52 -40.62 13.88
N GLU A 317 -5.75 -39.47 14.50
CA GLU A 317 -6.69 -38.44 14.05
C GLU A 317 -5.98 -37.23 13.39
N LEU A 318 -4.65 -37.15 13.52
CA LEU A 318 -3.78 -36.14 12.90
C LEU A 318 -3.30 -36.61 11.51
N ASP A 319 -3.07 -35.66 10.60
CA ASP A 319 -2.58 -35.96 9.24
C ASP A 319 -1.07 -36.18 9.19
N TYR A 320 -0.35 -35.44 10.02
CA TYR A 320 1.09 -35.60 10.25
C TYR A 320 1.42 -35.31 11.71
N VAL A 321 2.56 -35.80 12.18
CA VAL A 321 2.97 -35.71 13.59
C VAL A 321 4.19 -34.81 13.70
N ASN A 322 4.02 -33.69 14.38
CA ASN A 322 5.09 -32.72 14.61
C ASN A 322 5.66 -32.85 16.02
N VAL A 323 6.98 -33.06 16.15
CA VAL A 323 7.62 -33.30 17.46
C VAL A 323 8.80 -32.36 17.66
N HIS A 324 8.82 -31.66 18.78
CA HIS A 324 9.89 -30.79 19.23
C HIS A 324 10.90 -31.60 20.02
N SER A 325 12.16 -31.54 19.64
CA SER A 325 13.22 -32.29 20.32
C SER A 325 14.51 -31.48 20.40
N TYR A 326 14.70 -30.86 21.55
CA TYR A 326 15.97 -30.24 21.94
C TYR A 326 17.00 -31.25 22.47
N ALA A 327 16.65 -32.55 22.50
CA ALA A 327 17.57 -33.66 22.71
C ALA A 327 18.53 -33.47 23.91
N GLY A 328 18.01 -32.95 25.03
CA GLY A 328 18.76 -32.74 26.28
C GLY A 328 19.48 -31.39 26.42
N PHE A 329 19.33 -30.46 25.46
CA PHE A 329 19.95 -29.14 25.50
C PHE A 329 19.59 -28.34 26.76
N PHE A 330 18.30 -28.25 27.11
CA PHE A 330 17.85 -27.46 28.27
C PHE A 330 18.50 -27.88 29.59
N ASP A 331 18.70 -29.19 29.81
CA ASP A 331 19.37 -29.73 31.00
C ASP A 331 20.89 -29.50 30.98
N ASN A 332 21.47 -29.23 29.81
CA ASN A 332 22.91 -29.22 29.58
C ASN A 332 23.47 -27.88 29.07
N ARG A 333 22.66 -26.83 28.90
CA ARG A 333 23.11 -25.48 28.49
C ARG A 333 24.09 -24.80 29.45
N SER A 334 24.28 -25.37 30.66
CA SER A 334 25.31 -24.97 31.64
C SER A 334 26.43 -26.02 31.81
N ASN A 335 26.42 -27.11 31.06
CA ASN A 335 27.39 -28.20 31.16
C ASN A 335 28.46 -28.05 30.07
N PRO A 336 29.71 -27.65 30.40
CA PRO A 336 30.75 -27.37 29.41
C PRO A 336 31.20 -28.61 28.61
N GLU A 337 30.78 -29.80 29.01
CA GLU A 337 31.01 -31.03 28.25
C GLU A 337 29.93 -31.29 27.18
N TRP A 338 28.84 -30.53 27.14
CA TRP A 338 27.78 -30.71 26.15
C TRP A 338 28.19 -30.11 24.79
N THR A 339 28.01 -30.87 23.71
CA THR A 339 28.43 -30.49 22.36
C THR A 339 27.34 -30.79 21.34
N PRO A 340 27.33 -30.11 20.18
CA PRO A 340 26.41 -30.42 19.07
C PRO A 340 26.31 -31.90 18.73
N GLN A 341 27.46 -32.59 18.68
CA GLN A 341 27.51 -34.02 18.35
C GLN A 341 26.79 -34.90 19.39
N LYS A 342 26.88 -34.55 20.68
CA LYS A 342 26.17 -35.28 21.75
C LYS A 342 24.66 -35.07 21.65
N GLN A 343 24.23 -33.86 21.31
CA GLN A 343 22.82 -33.57 21.05
C GLN A 343 22.31 -34.35 19.84
N MET A 344 23.09 -34.43 18.75
CA MET A 344 22.76 -35.25 17.57
C MET A 344 22.66 -36.75 17.89
N GLU A 345 23.50 -37.28 18.78
CA GLU A 345 23.38 -38.68 19.25
C GLU A 345 22.06 -38.94 19.97
N VAL A 346 21.61 -38.00 20.82
CA VAL A 346 20.33 -38.10 21.53
C VAL A 346 19.16 -37.91 20.56
N LEU A 347 19.23 -36.95 19.65
CA LEU A 347 18.20 -36.68 18.64
C LEU A 347 17.91 -37.91 17.78
N LYS A 348 18.94 -38.60 17.29
CA LYS A 348 18.78 -39.85 16.50
C LYS A 348 18.17 -41.00 17.29
N ALA A 349 18.41 -41.04 18.61
CA ALA A 349 17.79 -42.01 19.49
C ALA A 349 16.30 -41.70 19.73
N ASP A 350 15.97 -40.42 19.94
CA ASP A 350 14.60 -39.95 20.12
C ASP A 350 13.78 -40.11 18.83
N GLU A 351 14.36 -39.82 17.67
CA GLU A 351 13.77 -40.07 16.34
C GLU A 351 13.33 -41.53 16.16
N SER A 352 14.22 -42.48 16.48
CA SER A 352 13.92 -43.91 16.40
C SER A 352 12.79 -44.33 17.35
N LEU A 353 12.72 -43.69 18.53
CA LEU A 353 11.67 -43.91 19.52
C LEU A 353 10.31 -43.41 18.99
N PHE A 354 10.26 -42.20 18.43
CA PHE A 354 9.03 -41.61 17.91
C PHE A 354 8.48 -42.40 16.73
N ARG A 355 9.34 -42.76 15.77
CA ARG A 355 8.94 -43.62 14.64
C ARG A 355 8.40 -44.96 15.11
N SER A 356 9.07 -45.60 16.08
CA SER A 356 8.62 -46.87 16.65
C SER A 356 7.25 -46.74 17.33
N ALA A 357 6.95 -45.61 17.97
CA ALA A 357 5.65 -45.35 18.58
C ALA A 357 4.55 -45.31 17.52
N LEU A 358 4.73 -44.57 16.43
CA LEU A 358 3.78 -44.50 15.31
C LEU A 358 3.60 -45.84 14.59
N ASP A 359 4.70 -46.55 14.32
CA ASP A 359 4.67 -47.85 13.65
C ASP A 359 3.91 -48.90 14.48
N SER A 360 4.01 -48.83 15.82
CA SER A 360 3.25 -49.71 16.72
C SER A 360 1.74 -49.51 16.64
N LEU A 361 1.29 -48.34 16.16
CA LEU A 361 -0.11 -47.98 15.93
C LEU A 361 -0.56 -48.24 14.50
N GLY A 362 0.34 -48.69 13.61
CA GLY A 362 0.07 -48.91 12.19
C GLY A 362 0.17 -47.66 11.32
N LEU A 363 0.76 -46.57 11.84
CA LEU A 363 0.87 -45.27 11.18
C LEU A 363 2.17 -45.14 10.35
N PHE A 364 2.51 -46.19 9.58
CA PHE A 364 3.81 -46.30 8.89
C PHE A 364 4.09 -45.19 7.87
N ASP A 365 3.02 -44.70 7.24
CA ASP A 365 3.06 -43.68 6.19
C ASP A 365 2.71 -42.28 6.71
N THR A 366 2.43 -42.12 8.01
CA THR A 366 2.18 -40.80 8.61
C THR A 366 3.49 -40.04 8.70
N PRO A 367 3.57 -38.80 8.16
CA PRO A 367 4.77 -38.00 8.21
C PRO A 367 5.16 -37.68 9.66
N LEU A 368 6.46 -37.77 9.94
CA LEU A 368 7.06 -37.45 11.22
C LEU A 368 8.01 -36.26 11.01
N ILE A 369 7.62 -35.10 11.54
CA ILE A 369 8.33 -33.83 11.34
C ILE A 369 9.03 -33.42 12.63
N LEU A 370 10.29 -32.98 12.52
CA LEU A 370 11.02 -32.37 13.63
C LEU A 370 10.59 -30.90 13.76
N GLY A 371 9.53 -30.64 14.51
CA GLY A 371 8.84 -29.35 14.55
C GLY A 371 9.55 -28.23 15.26
N GLU A 372 10.52 -28.59 16.10
CA GLU A 372 11.39 -27.63 16.75
C GLU A 372 12.66 -28.30 17.24
N THR A 373 13.79 -27.68 16.94
CA THR A 373 15.11 -28.02 17.47
C THR A 373 16.00 -26.80 17.31
N GLY A 374 16.93 -26.58 18.24
CA GLY A 374 17.81 -25.42 18.15
C GLY A 374 18.98 -25.48 19.11
N TRP A 375 19.81 -24.44 19.04
CA TRP A 375 20.95 -24.22 19.91
C TRP A 375 21.12 -22.73 20.16
N GLN A 376 21.25 -22.29 21.41
CA GLN A 376 21.40 -20.86 21.74
C GLN A 376 22.81 -20.33 21.46
N SER A 377 22.93 -19.13 20.89
CA SER A 377 24.20 -18.43 20.69
C SER A 377 24.70 -17.68 21.92
N GLY A 378 23.89 -17.59 22.98
CA GLY A 378 24.19 -16.78 24.16
C GLY A 378 23.33 -17.15 25.38
N GLY A 379 23.40 -16.31 26.42
CA GLY A 379 22.55 -16.41 27.62
C GLY A 379 23.03 -17.33 28.75
N TYR A 380 23.84 -18.37 28.47
CA TYR A 380 24.28 -19.35 29.48
C TYR A 380 25.80 -19.56 29.50
N ALA A 381 26.28 -20.81 29.55
CA ALA A 381 27.72 -21.06 29.62
C ALA A 381 28.36 -20.79 28.26
N ASP A 382 29.22 -19.76 28.16
CA ASP A 382 29.88 -19.34 26.92
C ASP A 382 30.58 -20.49 26.16
N GLN A 383 31.03 -21.55 26.86
CA GLN A 383 31.63 -22.73 26.21
C GLN A 383 30.61 -23.60 25.44
N VAL A 384 29.33 -23.46 25.75
CA VAL A 384 28.20 -24.23 25.23
C VAL A 384 27.34 -23.34 24.34
N THR A 385 26.79 -22.25 24.89
CA THR A 385 25.90 -21.32 24.18
C THR A 385 26.73 -20.24 23.49
N ASN A 386 27.14 -20.52 22.26
CA ASN A 386 27.93 -19.62 21.42
C ASN A 386 27.61 -19.84 19.94
N ALA A 387 27.87 -18.84 19.10
CA ALA A 387 27.60 -18.89 17.66
C ALA A 387 28.32 -20.04 16.93
N THR A 388 29.49 -20.49 17.40
CA THR A 388 30.22 -21.62 16.80
C THR A 388 29.46 -22.94 16.98
N ASN A 389 28.98 -23.22 18.19
CA ASN A 389 28.20 -24.41 18.46
C ASN A 389 26.81 -24.33 17.82
N LEU A 390 26.19 -23.14 17.78
CA LEU A 390 24.94 -22.90 17.05
C LEU A 390 25.10 -23.29 15.58
N LYS A 391 26.10 -22.72 14.90
CA LYS A 391 26.44 -23.05 13.51
C LYS A 391 26.66 -24.55 13.32
N THR A 392 27.50 -25.14 14.17
CA THR A 392 27.85 -26.57 14.07
C THR A 392 26.61 -27.44 14.20
N TYR A 393 25.74 -27.15 15.16
CA TYR A 393 24.50 -27.91 15.36
C TYR A 393 23.52 -27.73 14.20
N PHE A 394 23.29 -26.49 13.77
CA PHE A 394 22.42 -26.18 12.63
C PHE A 394 22.84 -26.93 11.35
N GLN A 395 24.14 -26.94 11.05
CA GLN A 395 24.68 -27.68 9.90
C GLN A 395 24.54 -29.20 10.08
N GLU A 396 24.94 -29.74 11.24
CA GLU A 396 24.87 -31.18 11.48
C GLU A 396 23.44 -31.73 11.48
N VAL A 397 22.46 -30.97 11.98
CA VAL A 397 21.05 -31.39 11.98
C VAL A 397 20.45 -31.26 10.59
N SER A 398 20.71 -30.16 9.87
CA SER A 398 20.20 -29.97 8.50
C SER A 398 20.75 -31.04 7.55
N ASP A 399 22.07 -31.25 7.53
CA ASP A 399 22.73 -32.29 6.73
C ASP A 399 22.20 -33.69 7.05
N TYR A 400 21.80 -33.95 8.30
CA TYR A 400 21.24 -35.23 8.69
C TYR A 400 19.81 -35.40 8.18
N ILE A 401 18.93 -34.43 8.43
CA ILE A 401 17.52 -34.47 8.03
C ILE A 401 17.37 -34.56 6.51
N GLU A 402 18.22 -33.84 5.77
CA GLU A 402 18.24 -33.85 4.30
C GLU A 402 18.88 -35.14 3.72
N SER A 403 19.43 -36.01 4.56
CA SER A 403 20.04 -37.26 4.10
C SER A 403 19.06 -38.43 4.04
N ASP A 404 19.38 -39.42 3.21
CA ASP A 404 18.67 -40.71 3.10
C ASP A 404 18.68 -41.56 4.39
N LYS A 405 19.35 -41.08 5.46
CA LYS A 405 19.47 -41.77 6.75
C LYS A 405 18.50 -41.26 7.79
N ALA A 406 17.95 -40.05 7.61
CA ALA A 406 16.93 -39.55 8.51
C ALA A 406 15.66 -40.40 8.41
N ILE A 407 14.98 -40.50 9.53
CA ILE A 407 13.65 -41.09 9.67
C ILE A 407 12.60 -39.98 9.74
N PHE A 408 12.95 -38.84 10.34
CA PHE A 408 12.20 -37.60 10.17
C PHE A 408 12.10 -37.26 8.69
N ASP A 409 10.91 -36.83 8.28
CA ASP A 409 10.62 -36.52 6.87
C ASP A 409 10.96 -35.07 6.52
N SER A 410 10.94 -34.15 7.49
CA SER A 410 11.42 -32.76 7.37
C SER A 410 11.62 -32.15 8.77
N MET A 411 11.97 -30.86 8.83
CA MET A 411 12.27 -30.11 10.06
C MET A 411 11.80 -28.66 9.95
N PHE A 412 11.35 -28.09 11.08
CA PHE A 412 11.31 -26.65 11.34
C PHE A 412 12.39 -26.29 12.36
N TYR A 413 13.51 -25.70 11.92
CA TYR A 413 14.58 -25.28 12.83
C TYR A 413 14.15 -24.07 13.68
N PHE A 414 14.61 -23.99 14.93
CA PHE A 414 14.30 -22.89 15.83
C PHE A 414 15.55 -22.05 16.13
N ASN A 415 15.62 -20.78 15.73
CA ASN A 415 14.59 -19.96 15.03
C ASN A 415 15.22 -19.11 13.92
N PHE A 416 14.42 -18.46 13.06
CA PHE A 416 14.95 -17.56 12.02
C PHE A 416 15.67 -16.35 12.63
N SER A 417 14.98 -15.59 13.48
CA SER A 417 15.50 -14.39 14.15
C SER A 417 15.52 -14.56 15.67
N ASP A 418 16.41 -13.84 16.34
CA ASP A 418 16.29 -13.57 17.77
C ASP A 418 15.02 -12.78 18.08
N GLU A 419 14.55 -12.92 19.30
CA GLU A 419 13.26 -12.42 19.77
C GLU A 419 13.41 -11.94 21.22
N SER A 420 13.83 -10.68 21.40
CA SER A 420 14.23 -10.13 22.71
C SER A 420 13.11 -10.13 23.74
N TRP A 421 11.85 -10.13 23.31
CA TRP A 421 10.69 -10.26 24.18
C TRP A 421 10.69 -11.58 24.98
N LYS A 422 11.42 -12.61 24.53
CA LYS A 422 11.63 -13.87 25.28
C LYS A 422 12.59 -13.73 26.45
N GLY A 423 13.24 -12.58 26.60
CA GLY A 423 14.08 -12.24 27.74
C GLY A 423 15.25 -13.19 27.92
N THR A 424 15.26 -13.97 29.00
CA THR A 424 16.36 -14.90 29.31
C THR A 424 16.38 -16.17 28.47
N ASP A 425 15.37 -16.37 27.63
CA ASP A 425 15.25 -17.49 26.70
C ASP A 425 15.35 -17.04 25.24
N ASP A 426 16.08 -15.95 24.98
CA ASP A 426 16.44 -15.46 23.64
C ASP A 426 17.75 -16.13 23.13
N ASP A 427 18.34 -15.60 22.05
CA ASP A 427 19.57 -16.08 21.40
C ASP A 427 19.41 -17.36 20.54
N TRP A 428 18.21 -17.68 20.07
CA TRP A 428 17.95 -18.87 19.23
C TRP A 428 18.07 -18.63 17.73
N GLY A 429 18.04 -17.36 17.29
CA GLY A 429 18.00 -16.97 15.89
C GLY A 429 19.25 -17.32 15.11
N LEU A 430 19.10 -17.64 13.82
CA LEU A 430 20.20 -17.62 12.84
C LEU A 430 20.66 -16.17 12.58
N PHE A 431 19.72 -15.23 12.69
CA PHE A 431 19.93 -13.79 12.61
C PHE A 431 19.70 -13.14 13.97
N THR A 432 20.33 -12.00 14.20
CA THR A 432 19.93 -11.11 15.31
C THR A 432 18.59 -10.45 15.00
N GLU A 433 17.93 -9.91 16.02
CA GLU A 433 16.54 -9.42 15.90
C GLU A 433 16.34 -8.36 14.79
N GLY A 434 17.30 -7.46 14.59
CA GLY A 434 17.18 -6.38 13.60
C GLY A 434 16.52 -5.12 14.18
N ASN A 435 15.93 -4.28 13.34
CA ASN A 435 15.22 -3.05 13.71
C ASN A 435 14.09 -2.73 12.70
N GLU A 436 13.45 -1.56 12.80
CA GLU A 436 12.36 -1.17 11.87
C GLU A 436 12.75 -1.21 10.39
N ALA A 437 14.03 -0.95 10.07
CA ALA A 437 14.52 -0.88 8.71
C ALA A 437 14.96 -2.24 8.13
N GLY A 438 14.90 -3.35 8.89
CA GLY A 438 15.23 -4.66 8.33
C GLY A 438 15.67 -5.75 9.31
N LEU A 439 15.91 -6.94 8.75
CA LEU A 439 16.45 -8.11 9.46
C LEU A 439 17.84 -7.83 10.05
N GLY A 440 18.15 -8.40 11.21
CA GLY A 440 19.46 -8.27 11.83
C GLY A 440 20.57 -9.03 11.12
N ALA A 441 21.79 -8.92 11.65
CA ALA A 441 22.95 -9.55 11.04
C ALA A 441 22.93 -11.08 11.21
N ALA A 442 23.37 -11.80 10.19
CA ALA A 442 23.60 -13.23 10.25
C ALA A 442 24.66 -13.57 11.31
N LYS A 443 24.36 -14.51 12.21
CA LYS A 443 25.29 -14.87 13.30
C LYS A 443 26.47 -15.74 12.85
N PHE A 444 26.49 -16.20 11.60
CA PHE A 444 27.59 -16.99 11.05
C PHE A 444 28.68 -16.12 10.41
N ASP A 445 28.33 -14.89 10.05
CA ASP A 445 29.24 -13.94 9.43
C ASP A 445 30.34 -13.56 10.43
N GLY A 446 31.54 -14.11 10.21
CA GLY A 446 32.72 -13.82 11.04
C GLY A 446 33.15 -14.92 12.01
N VAL A 447 32.45 -16.05 12.12
CA VAL A 447 32.90 -17.19 12.94
C VAL A 447 34.13 -17.88 12.31
N ASP A 448 34.15 -18.00 10.97
CA ASP A 448 35.30 -18.50 10.18
C ASP A 448 35.29 -18.06 8.69
N GLY A 449 34.41 -17.13 8.30
CA GLY A 449 34.23 -16.68 6.91
C GLY A 449 33.23 -17.50 6.09
N SER A 450 32.53 -18.47 6.68
CA SER A 450 31.38 -19.13 6.06
C SER A 450 30.11 -18.27 6.13
N LYS A 451 29.28 -18.29 5.09
CA LYS A 451 27.91 -17.77 5.13
C LYS A 451 26.93 -18.82 5.70
N ILE A 452 25.72 -18.40 6.10
CA ILE A 452 24.58 -19.31 6.25
C ILE A 452 24.35 -19.96 4.88
N THR A 453 24.86 -21.17 4.74
CA THR A 453 24.67 -21.99 3.54
C THR A 453 24.29 -23.37 4.03
N PRO A 454 23.05 -23.80 3.80
CA PRO A 454 22.73 -25.20 3.94
C PRO A 454 23.44 -26.00 2.86
N THR A 455 23.99 -27.14 3.26
CA THR A 455 24.75 -28.01 2.36
C THR A 455 23.77 -28.70 1.42
N ILE A 456 23.58 -28.17 0.21
CA ILE A 456 22.74 -28.81 -0.80
C ILE A 456 23.34 -30.18 -1.15
N HIS A 457 22.75 -31.24 -0.61
CA HIS A 457 22.97 -32.60 -1.08
C HIS A 457 22.29 -32.74 -2.44
N THR A 458 23.11 -32.56 -3.48
CA THR A 458 22.75 -32.67 -4.89
C THR A 458 22.05 -33.99 -5.22
N GLU A 459 20.74 -33.98 -5.50
CA GLU A 459 20.13 -34.53 -6.71
C GLU A 459 18.83 -33.73 -7.02
N ALA A 460 18.89 -32.86 -8.06
CA ALA A 460 17.80 -32.06 -8.66
C ALA A 460 17.05 -31.11 -7.71
N ILE A 461 17.44 -29.84 -7.58
CA ILE A 461 16.97 -28.71 -8.41
C ILE A 461 18.11 -27.66 -8.52
N SER A 462 18.29 -27.04 -9.69
CA SER A 462 19.48 -26.25 -10.04
C SER A 462 19.45 -24.80 -9.52
N ASN A 463 20.37 -24.40 -8.64
CA ASN A 463 20.68 -23.00 -8.28
C ASN A 463 21.39 -22.27 -9.43
N ARG A 464 20.66 -21.96 -10.50
CA ARG A 464 21.18 -21.22 -11.66
C ARG A 464 20.59 -19.83 -11.70
N ARG A 465 21.44 -18.80 -11.66
CA ARG A 465 21.08 -17.39 -11.81
C ARG A 465 21.16 -16.96 -13.26
N LEU A 466 20.15 -16.24 -13.73
CA LEU A 466 20.11 -15.67 -15.08
C LEU A 466 21.10 -14.51 -15.18
N ILE A 467 21.92 -14.49 -16.24
CA ILE A 467 22.90 -13.44 -16.52
C ILE A 467 22.44 -12.53 -17.64
N ALA A 468 21.87 -13.11 -18.70
CA ALA A 468 21.38 -12.35 -19.85
C ALA A 468 20.28 -13.15 -20.57
N ASP A 469 19.28 -12.44 -21.09
CA ASP A 469 18.22 -12.99 -21.94
C ASP A 469 18.08 -12.11 -23.19
N SER A 470 18.39 -12.67 -24.36
CA SER A 470 18.20 -11.97 -25.64
C SER A 470 16.81 -12.19 -26.24
N GLY A 471 15.92 -12.89 -25.53
CA GLY A 471 14.65 -13.41 -26.03
C GLY A 471 14.80 -14.66 -26.93
N THR A 472 16.00 -14.93 -27.46
CA THR A 472 16.27 -16.11 -28.31
C THR A 472 17.07 -17.20 -27.58
N ALA A 473 17.92 -16.80 -26.64
CA ALA A 473 18.59 -17.70 -25.70
C ALA A 473 18.94 -16.97 -24.40
N ARG A 474 19.12 -17.75 -23.34
CA ARG A 474 19.47 -17.29 -21.99
C ARG A 474 20.84 -17.80 -21.58
N LEU A 475 21.62 -16.93 -20.94
CA LEU A 475 22.87 -17.26 -20.28
C LEU A 475 22.61 -17.39 -18.78
N TRP A 476 23.03 -18.51 -18.20
CA TRP A 476 22.88 -18.79 -16.77
C TRP A 476 24.24 -19.04 -16.15
N VAL A 477 24.38 -18.79 -14.86
CA VAL A 477 25.50 -19.25 -14.05
C VAL A 477 24.97 -20.08 -12.89
N ASP A 478 25.60 -21.22 -12.65
CA ASP A 478 25.41 -21.95 -11.40
C ASP A 478 26.27 -21.25 -10.33
N ASP A 479 25.64 -20.53 -9.40
CA ASP A 479 26.36 -19.71 -8.42
C ASP A 479 27.19 -20.55 -7.44
N ALA A 480 26.89 -21.85 -7.30
CA ALA A 480 27.64 -22.77 -6.44
C ALA A 480 28.96 -23.21 -7.08
N THR A 481 28.97 -23.41 -8.41
CA THR A 481 30.13 -23.90 -9.15
C THR A 481 30.83 -22.81 -9.97
N GLY A 482 30.18 -21.67 -10.17
CA GLY A 482 30.56 -20.61 -11.10
C GLY A 482 30.43 -20.99 -12.57
N GLN A 483 29.88 -22.17 -12.88
CA GLN A 483 29.80 -22.70 -14.25
C GLN A 483 28.70 -22.03 -15.07
N ALA A 484 29.01 -21.68 -16.31
CA ALA A 484 28.08 -21.03 -17.22
C ALA A 484 27.29 -22.06 -18.05
N PHE A 485 25.99 -21.83 -18.19
CA PHE A 485 25.06 -22.64 -18.96
C PHE A 485 24.35 -21.76 -20.00
N VAL A 486 23.98 -22.34 -21.14
CA VAL A 486 23.20 -21.67 -22.18
C VAL A 486 21.90 -22.43 -22.42
N GLN A 487 20.79 -21.70 -22.53
CA GLN A 487 19.46 -22.25 -22.74
C GLN A 487 18.83 -21.64 -23.99
N LYS A 488 18.29 -22.48 -24.87
CA LYS A 488 17.61 -22.04 -26.09
C LYS A 488 16.10 -22.19 -25.91
N GLY A 489 15.36 -21.08 -25.86
CA GLY A 489 13.92 -21.11 -25.59
C GLY A 489 13.58 -21.84 -24.28
N SER A 490 12.64 -22.79 -24.33
CA SER A 490 12.22 -23.62 -23.18
C SER A 490 13.02 -24.91 -23.00
N ASP A 491 14.13 -25.11 -23.74
CA ASP A 491 14.95 -26.32 -23.61
C ASP A 491 15.69 -26.36 -22.25
N GLU A 492 16.26 -27.51 -21.87
CA GLU A 492 17.09 -27.62 -20.67
C GLU A 492 18.41 -26.82 -20.81
N PRO A 493 18.87 -26.06 -19.78
CA PRO A 493 20.14 -25.34 -19.86
C PRO A 493 21.33 -26.28 -20.02
N LEU A 494 22.12 -26.04 -21.07
CA LEU A 494 23.29 -26.83 -21.45
C LEU A 494 24.56 -26.23 -20.85
N LEU A 495 25.36 -27.04 -20.17
CA LEU A 495 26.66 -26.61 -19.64
C LEU A 495 27.60 -26.21 -20.78
N ILE A 496 28.15 -25.00 -20.73
CA ILE A 496 29.07 -24.51 -21.74
C ILE A 496 30.43 -25.15 -21.51
N ARG A 497 30.99 -25.77 -22.57
CA ARG A 497 32.29 -26.44 -22.52
C ARG A 497 33.19 -25.93 -23.64
N ARG A 498 34.49 -25.89 -23.41
CA ARG A 498 35.51 -25.61 -24.43
C ARG A 498 36.67 -26.61 -24.34
N ASN A 499 37.22 -27.01 -25.49
CA ASN A 499 38.31 -27.99 -25.55
C ASN A 499 39.28 -27.67 -26.69
N ASP A 500 40.06 -26.62 -26.50
CA ASP A 500 41.08 -26.15 -27.43
C ASP A 500 42.34 -25.68 -26.68
N ASN A 501 43.22 -24.94 -27.36
CA ASN A 501 44.44 -24.42 -26.73
C ASN A 501 44.18 -23.22 -25.80
N TYR A 502 42.96 -22.68 -25.77
CA TYR A 502 42.57 -21.56 -24.92
C TYR A 502 41.96 -22.07 -23.60
N TRP A 503 41.04 -23.03 -23.66
CA TRP A 503 40.47 -23.66 -22.47
C TRP A 503 40.13 -25.14 -22.70
N VAL A 504 40.32 -25.96 -21.66
CA VAL A 504 39.97 -27.38 -21.67
C VAL A 504 39.12 -27.70 -20.44
N GLY A 505 37.80 -27.81 -20.63
CA GLY A 505 36.85 -28.16 -19.59
C GLY A 505 35.54 -27.37 -19.66
N ASP A 506 34.78 -27.44 -18.56
CA ASP A 506 33.58 -26.65 -18.34
C ASP A 506 33.96 -25.17 -18.18
N ILE A 507 33.12 -24.28 -18.66
CA ILE A 507 33.39 -22.85 -18.75
C ILE A 507 32.75 -22.13 -17.56
N PRO A 508 33.51 -21.48 -16.67
CA PRO A 508 32.93 -20.61 -15.68
C PRO A 508 32.51 -19.26 -16.29
N LEU A 509 31.58 -18.55 -15.66
CA LEU A 509 31.09 -17.24 -16.12
C LEU A 509 32.25 -16.26 -16.33
N VAL A 510 33.11 -16.12 -15.32
CA VAL A 510 34.31 -15.27 -15.34
C VAL A 510 35.57 -16.13 -15.44
N ARG A 511 36.45 -15.78 -16.36
CA ARG A 511 37.75 -16.42 -16.66
C ARG A 511 38.85 -15.36 -16.69
N ASP A 512 39.56 -15.20 -15.58
CA ASP A 512 40.60 -14.17 -15.40
C ASP A 512 40.11 -12.73 -15.68
N GLN A 513 40.41 -12.18 -16.86
CA GLN A 513 39.98 -10.84 -17.30
C GLN A 513 38.87 -10.89 -18.36
N ALA A 514 38.32 -12.07 -18.66
CA ALA A 514 37.25 -12.27 -19.63
C ALA A 514 35.99 -12.84 -18.97
N GLU A 515 34.81 -12.43 -19.43
CA GLU A 515 33.52 -12.82 -18.86
C GLU A 515 32.49 -13.07 -19.98
N LEU A 516 31.67 -14.11 -19.80
CA LEU A 516 30.49 -14.29 -20.65
C LEU A 516 29.39 -13.33 -20.21
N VAL A 517 28.96 -12.46 -21.12
CA VAL A 517 28.00 -11.39 -20.81
C VAL A 517 26.68 -11.53 -21.56
N GLY A 518 26.57 -12.42 -22.55
CA GLY A 518 25.34 -12.59 -23.34
C GLY A 518 25.20 -13.97 -23.98
N ALA A 519 23.97 -14.37 -24.31
CA ALA A 519 23.64 -15.54 -25.12
C ALA A 519 22.52 -15.25 -26.12
N ALA A 520 22.60 -15.85 -27.31
CA ALA A 520 21.62 -15.67 -28.39
C ALA A 520 21.58 -16.86 -29.35
N VAL A 521 20.56 -16.90 -30.22
CA VAL A 521 20.52 -17.80 -31.38
C VAL A 521 20.67 -16.97 -32.65
N ASP A 522 21.69 -17.28 -33.46
CA ASP A 522 21.88 -16.55 -34.72
C ASP A 522 20.83 -16.91 -35.78
N ALA A 523 20.78 -16.12 -36.87
CA ALA A 523 19.84 -16.33 -37.97
C ALA A 523 19.97 -17.69 -38.68
N MET A 524 21.06 -18.45 -38.44
CA MET A 524 21.26 -19.82 -38.95
C MET A 524 20.82 -20.89 -37.94
N GLY A 525 20.29 -20.50 -36.77
CA GLY A 525 19.79 -21.37 -35.72
C GLY A 525 20.85 -21.85 -34.73
N ARG A 526 22.08 -21.33 -34.79
CA ARG A 526 23.22 -21.77 -33.96
C ARG A 526 23.26 -20.99 -32.64
N ILE A 527 23.66 -21.67 -31.57
CA ILE A 527 23.78 -21.06 -30.24
C ILE A 527 25.04 -20.21 -30.18
N ARG A 528 24.90 -18.98 -29.69
CA ARG A 528 25.96 -17.97 -29.55
C ARG A 528 26.09 -17.53 -28.11
N VAL A 529 27.32 -17.28 -27.67
CA VAL A 529 27.61 -16.61 -26.38
C VAL A 529 28.67 -15.53 -26.57
N LEU A 530 28.53 -14.40 -25.88
CA LEU A 530 29.42 -13.25 -25.99
C LEU A 530 30.45 -13.27 -24.86
N ASP A 531 31.73 -13.43 -25.21
CA ASP A 531 32.86 -13.36 -24.30
C ASP A 531 33.56 -12.02 -24.40
N ARG A 532 33.49 -11.21 -23.36
CA ARG A 532 34.08 -9.86 -23.31
C ARG A 532 35.33 -9.88 -22.45
N GLY A 533 36.43 -9.35 -22.99
CA GLY A 533 37.69 -9.25 -22.26
C GLY A 533 38.62 -8.19 -22.84
N PRO A 534 39.83 -7.99 -22.27
CA PRO A 534 40.77 -6.94 -22.68
C PRO A 534 41.30 -7.09 -24.11
N TRP A 535 41.01 -8.21 -24.76
CA TRP A 535 41.37 -8.48 -26.17
C TRP A 535 40.20 -8.23 -27.13
N GLY A 536 39.08 -7.71 -26.62
CA GLY A 536 37.83 -7.38 -27.32
C GLY A 536 36.73 -8.41 -27.12
N ASP A 537 35.59 -8.16 -27.77
CA ASP A 537 34.38 -9.00 -27.69
C ASP A 537 34.43 -10.14 -28.71
N PHE A 538 34.38 -11.39 -28.22
CA PHE A 538 34.40 -12.60 -29.02
C PHE A 538 33.05 -13.31 -28.97
N ASN A 539 32.46 -13.51 -30.14
CA ASN A 539 31.15 -14.14 -30.27
C ASN A 539 31.31 -15.63 -30.59
N TRP A 540 31.23 -16.48 -29.58
CA TRP A 540 31.44 -17.93 -29.67
C TRP A 540 30.26 -18.64 -30.33
N ILE A 541 30.53 -19.76 -30.97
CA ILE A 541 29.54 -20.64 -31.63
C ILE A 541 29.59 -21.99 -30.92
N LEU A 542 28.46 -22.38 -30.35
CA LEU A 542 28.28 -23.66 -29.67
C LEU A 542 27.47 -24.61 -30.55
N ASP A 543 27.72 -25.92 -30.42
CA ASP A 543 26.82 -26.93 -30.93
C ASP A 543 25.62 -27.16 -29.99
N ASP A 544 24.66 -27.99 -30.43
CA ASP A 544 23.42 -28.30 -29.68
C ASP A 544 23.67 -29.04 -28.34
N SER A 545 24.93 -29.32 -27.96
CA SER A 545 25.31 -29.89 -26.67
C SER A 545 25.99 -28.91 -25.72
N GLY A 546 26.12 -27.63 -26.13
CA GLY A 546 26.84 -26.59 -25.37
C GLY A 546 28.36 -26.63 -25.58
N MET A 547 28.86 -27.39 -26.55
CA MET A 547 30.29 -27.52 -26.83
C MET A 547 30.74 -26.44 -27.82
N PHE A 548 31.81 -25.72 -27.48
CA PHE A 548 32.45 -24.74 -28.37
C PHE A 548 32.94 -25.38 -29.68
N THR A 549 32.56 -24.76 -30.81
CA THR A 549 32.93 -25.21 -32.17
C THR A 549 33.62 -24.15 -33.03
N GLY A 550 33.56 -22.88 -32.63
CA GLY A 550 34.23 -21.77 -33.31
C GLY A 550 33.87 -20.42 -32.68
N GLU A 551 34.47 -19.33 -33.13
CA GLU A 551 34.22 -17.97 -32.66
C GLU A 551 34.35 -16.97 -33.80
N GLN A 552 33.79 -15.77 -33.60
CA GLN A 552 34.06 -14.59 -34.42
C GLN A 552 34.63 -13.52 -33.49
N GLY A 553 35.81 -12.99 -33.81
CA GLY A 553 36.45 -11.98 -32.98
C GLY A 553 36.06 -10.54 -33.31
N PRO A 554 36.62 -9.54 -32.61
CA PRO A 554 36.35 -8.11 -32.82
C PRO A 554 36.70 -7.60 -34.23
N ALA A 555 37.49 -8.35 -35.00
CA ALA A 555 37.80 -8.02 -36.39
C ALA A 555 36.77 -8.60 -37.39
N GLU A 556 35.86 -9.45 -36.92
CA GLU A 556 34.86 -10.17 -37.72
C GLU A 556 33.40 -9.75 -37.39
N THR A 557 33.20 -9.06 -36.26
CA THR A 557 31.92 -8.51 -35.78
C THR A 557 32.10 -7.06 -35.33
N THR A 558 31.07 -6.22 -35.47
CA THR A 558 31.02 -4.86 -34.91
C THR A 558 30.25 -4.86 -33.58
N ASN A 559 30.43 -3.80 -32.75
CA ASN A 559 29.61 -3.60 -31.55
C ASN A 559 28.12 -3.63 -31.91
N GLU A 560 27.70 -2.83 -32.88
CA GLU A 560 26.33 -2.86 -33.43
C GLU A 560 25.83 -4.28 -33.74
N SER A 561 26.62 -5.09 -34.45
CA SER A 561 26.20 -6.46 -34.82
C SER A 561 26.09 -7.41 -33.62
N ASN A 562 26.87 -7.17 -32.56
CA ASN A 562 26.80 -7.93 -31.32
C ASN A 562 25.67 -7.40 -30.43
N GLU A 563 25.45 -6.09 -30.37
CA GLU A 563 24.34 -5.45 -29.66
C GLU A 563 23.00 -5.98 -30.20
N LEU A 564 22.80 -5.94 -31.52
CA LEU A 564 21.59 -6.47 -32.16
C LEU A 564 21.40 -7.98 -31.96
N LEU A 565 22.48 -8.74 -31.87
CA LEU A 565 22.37 -10.19 -31.71
C LEU A 565 22.09 -10.59 -30.26
N PHE A 566 22.75 -9.96 -29.29
CA PHE A 566 22.66 -10.31 -27.87
C PHE A 566 21.68 -9.44 -27.09
N GLN A 567 21.15 -8.37 -27.70
CA GLN A 567 20.27 -7.39 -27.08
C GLN A 567 20.90 -6.74 -25.84
N LEU A 568 22.18 -6.39 -25.96
CA LEU A 568 22.97 -5.71 -24.93
C LEU A 568 23.50 -4.41 -25.53
N ASP A 569 23.45 -3.31 -24.79
CA ASP A 569 24.15 -2.07 -25.15
C ASP A 569 25.64 -2.21 -24.77
N LEU A 570 26.50 -2.37 -25.77
CA LEU A 570 27.91 -2.70 -25.58
C LEU A 570 28.82 -1.48 -25.59
N ASN A 571 28.36 -0.36 -26.16
CA ASN A 571 29.08 0.91 -26.25
C ASN A 571 28.61 1.96 -25.23
N LEU A 572 27.55 1.64 -24.46
CA LEU A 572 26.94 2.46 -23.41
C LEU A 572 26.35 3.77 -23.94
N ASP A 573 25.90 3.78 -25.19
CA ASP A 573 25.19 4.92 -25.79
C ASP A 573 23.68 4.88 -25.52
N GLN A 574 23.21 3.90 -24.74
CA GLN A 574 21.82 3.61 -24.39
C GLN A 574 20.95 3.16 -25.59
N ILE A 575 21.58 2.76 -26.70
CA ILE A 575 20.94 2.29 -27.93
C ILE A 575 21.48 0.90 -28.31
N ILE A 576 20.60 -0.07 -28.54
CA ILE A 576 20.99 -1.38 -29.07
C ILE A 576 21.09 -1.29 -30.60
N GLY A 577 22.29 -1.21 -31.16
CA GLY A 577 22.54 -1.10 -32.60
C GLY A 577 23.14 0.26 -33.00
N THR A 578 22.86 0.78 -34.20
CA THR A 578 23.58 1.98 -34.66
C THR A 578 23.07 3.28 -34.03
N ALA A 579 24.02 4.11 -33.60
CA ALA A 579 24.11 5.50 -34.02
C ALA A 579 25.55 5.84 -34.47
N GLU A 580 25.90 5.69 -35.75
CA GLU A 580 27.12 6.33 -36.27
C GLU A 580 26.99 6.86 -37.70
N GLU A 581 27.17 8.18 -37.85
CA GLU A 581 28.02 8.69 -38.92
C GLU A 581 29.39 9.07 -38.34
N GLY A 582 30.32 8.12 -38.45
CA GLY A 582 31.75 8.35 -38.39
C GLY A 582 32.44 7.52 -39.48
N ASN A 583 32.07 7.71 -40.75
CA ASN A 583 32.66 6.93 -41.83
C ASN A 583 34.05 7.47 -42.20
N GLY A 584 35.08 6.61 -42.18
CA GLY A 584 36.29 6.86 -42.98
C GLY A 584 37.62 6.24 -42.55
N ASP A 585 37.67 4.92 -42.52
CA ASP A 585 38.69 4.08 -43.18
C ASP A 585 40.21 4.15 -42.90
N GLU A 586 40.73 2.91 -42.79
CA GLU A 586 42.01 2.38 -43.29
C GLU A 586 43.30 2.51 -42.45
N GLN A 587 43.58 1.39 -41.75
CA GLN A 587 44.90 0.77 -41.51
C GLN A 587 45.88 0.80 -42.72
N PRO A 588 47.16 0.39 -42.60
CA PRO A 588 48.07 0.34 -41.44
C PRO A 588 49.54 0.76 -41.77
N ASN A 589 50.39 0.77 -40.72
CA ASN A 589 51.86 0.76 -40.73
C ASN A 589 52.60 2.07 -41.06
N GLY A 590 53.53 2.42 -40.16
CA GLY A 590 54.74 3.16 -40.51
C GLY A 590 55.08 4.29 -39.55
N GLU A 591 56.14 4.06 -38.78
CA GLU A 591 56.97 5.07 -38.14
C GLU A 591 57.17 6.30 -39.05
N ASP A 592 56.83 7.50 -38.60
CA ASP A 592 57.80 8.61 -38.48
C ASP A 592 57.13 9.87 -37.94
N ALA A 593 57.92 10.56 -37.11
CA ALA A 593 57.66 11.82 -36.45
C ALA A 593 57.17 12.94 -37.39
N ASP A 594 56.29 13.82 -36.89
CA ASP A 594 56.70 15.20 -36.60
C ASP A 594 55.66 15.91 -35.71
N ASP A 595 56.20 16.60 -34.74
CA ASP A 595 55.58 17.47 -33.76
C ASP A 595 55.40 18.85 -34.40
N SER A 596 54.19 19.45 -34.35
CA SER A 596 53.99 20.82 -33.82
C SER A 596 52.69 21.51 -34.28
N ASN A 597 51.96 21.98 -33.25
CA ASN A 597 51.13 23.18 -33.16
C ASN A 597 49.83 23.30 -34.00
N ASP A 598 48.70 22.99 -33.36
CA ASP A 598 47.79 24.09 -32.95
C ASP A 598 47.24 23.81 -31.55
N ALA A 599 47.38 24.79 -30.67
CA ALA A 599 47.25 24.66 -29.23
C ALA A 599 45.96 25.33 -28.78
N THR A 600 45.05 24.56 -28.18
CA THR A 600 44.20 25.10 -27.13
C THR A 600 44.26 24.13 -25.96
N ASN A 601 45.09 24.47 -24.98
CA ASN A 601 45.20 23.75 -23.72
C ASN A 601 44.01 24.14 -22.84
N ARG A 602 42.78 23.92 -23.36
CA ARG A 602 41.53 24.36 -22.74
C ARG A 602 40.90 23.20 -21.99
N ARG A 603 40.67 23.41 -20.70
CA ARG A 603 40.04 22.46 -19.79
C ARG A 603 38.57 22.82 -19.59
N LEU A 604 37.69 21.82 -19.66
CA LEU A 604 36.27 21.98 -19.37
C LEU A 604 36.08 22.25 -17.87
N ILE A 605 35.25 23.24 -17.54
CA ILE A 605 34.92 23.63 -16.16
C ILE A 605 33.51 23.18 -15.79
N ALA A 606 32.53 23.45 -16.67
CA ALA A 606 31.13 23.07 -16.47
C ALA A 606 30.44 22.84 -17.81
N ASP A 607 29.48 21.91 -17.85
CA ASP A 607 28.62 21.62 -18.99
C ASP A 607 27.16 21.51 -18.50
N SER A 608 26.32 22.46 -18.88
CA SER A 608 24.90 22.46 -18.54
C SER A 608 24.03 21.72 -19.56
N GLY A 609 24.65 21.07 -20.56
CA GLY A 609 23.97 20.52 -21.73
C GLY A 609 23.61 21.57 -22.78
N THR A 610 23.33 22.82 -22.37
CA THR A 610 22.99 23.93 -23.28
C THR A 610 24.19 24.81 -23.65
N ALA A 611 25.16 24.97 -22.74
CA ALA A 611 26.45 25.60 -23.00
C ALA A 611 27.55 25.07 -22.07
N ARG A 612 28.80 25.22 -22.52
CA ARG A 612 30.01 24.79 -21.82
C ARG A 612 30.90 25.97 -21.44
N LEU A 613 31.47 25.91 -20.25
CA LEU A 613 32.49 26.84 -19.76
C LEU A 613 33.87 26.17 -19.84
N TRP A 614 34.82 26.82 -20.49
CA TRP A 614 36.19 26.35 -20.65
C TRP A 614 37.19 27.36 -20.07
N VAL A 615 38.35 26.88 -19.62
CA VAL A 615 39.49 27.73 -19.27
C VAL A 615 40.73 27.32 -20.07
N ASP A 616 41.46 28.28 -20.62
CA ASP A 616 42.79 28.03 -21.17
C ASP A 616 43.81 27.98 -20.03
N ASP A 617 44.39 26.81 -19.76
CA ASP A 617 45.30 26.59 -18.62
C ASP A 617 46.63 27.38 -18.76
N ALA A 618 46.99 27.85 -19.96
CA ALA A 618 48.21 28.62 -20.18
C ALA A 618 48.02 30.11 -19.89
N THR A 619 46.81 30.65 -20.12
CA THR A 619 46.51 32.08 -19.97
C THR A 619 45.57 32.39 -18.80
N GLY A 620 44.84 31.39 -18.30
CA GLY A 620 43.78 31.51 -17.30
C GLY A 620 42.48 32.12 -17.84
N GLN A 621 42.37 32.34 -19.14
CA GLN A 621 41.23 33.01 -19.77
C GLN A 621 40.03 32.07 -19.93
N ALA A 622 38.82 32.58 -19.66
CA ALA A 622 37.57 31.84 -19.72
C ALA A 622 36.87 31.99 -21.07
N PHE A 623 36.33 30.88 -21.57
CA PHE A 623 35.61 30.79 -22.84
C PHE A 623 34.24 30.14 -22.64
N VAL A 624 33.23 30.58 -23.37
CA VAL A 624 31.89 29.98 -23.39
C VAL A 624 31.61 29.38 -24.76
N GLN A 625 30.99 28.20 -24.78
CA GLN A 625 30.66 27.47 -26.00
C GLN A 625 29.18 27.07 -25.98
N LYS A 626 28.41 27.48 -26.98
CA LYS A 626 27.02 27.09 -27.16
C LYS A 626 26.95 25.90 -28.11
N GLY A 627 26.48 24.74 -27.65
CA GLY A 627 26.45 23.51 -28.44
C GLY A 627 27.80 23.15 -29.07
N SER A 628 27.81 22.90 -30.39
CA SER A 628 29.01 22.57 -31.16
C SER A 628 29.76 23.80 -31.73
N ASP A 629 29.38 25.03 -31.37
CA ASP A 629 30.02 26.25 -31.88
C ASP A 629 31.48 26.36 -31.41
N GLU A 630 32.26 27.25 -32.01
CA GLU A 630 33.63 27.54 -31.55
C GLU A 630 33.60 28.26 -30.18
N PRO A 631 34.40 27.85 -29.16
CA PRO A 631 34.39 28.51 -27.86
C PRO A 631 34.82 29.98 -27.96
N LEU A 632 33.94 30.87 -27.51
CA LEU A 632 34.08 32.33 -27.56
C LEU A 632 34.77 32.85 -26.30
N LEU A 633 35.77 33.72 -26.46
CA LEU A 633 36.46 34.33 -25.33
C LEU A 633 35.54 35.32 -24.60
N ILE A 634 35.37 35.15 -23.29
CA ILE A 634 34.51 36.02 -22.50
C ILE A 634 35.21 37.37 -22.28
N ARG A 635 34.54 38.47 -22.66
CA ARG A 635 35.07 39.83 -22.51
C ARG A 635 34.08 40.76 -21.83
N ARG A 636 34.58 41.63 -20.95
CA ARG A 636 33.79 42.68 -20.30
C ARG A 636 34.45 44.05 -20.50
N ASN A 637 33.66 45.08 -20.71
CA ASN A 637 34.16 46.44 -20.97
C ASN A 637 33.27 47.49 -20.28
N ASP A 638 33.32 47.51 -18.96
CA ASP A 638 32.57 48.44 -18.11
C ASP A 638 33.45 48.95 -16.95
N ASN A 639 32.82 49.53 -15.93
CA ASN A 639 33.54 50.05 -14.76
C ASN A 639 34.04 48.95 -13.81
N TYR A 640 33.58 47.70 -13.98
CA TYR A 640 33.96 46.56 -13.17
C TYR A 640 35.19 45.86 -13.76
N TRP A 641 35.20 45.58 -15.07
CA TRP A 641 36.36 45.02 -15.77
C TRP A 641 36.46 45.55 -17.20
N VAL A 642 37.69 45.74 -17.67
CA VAL A 642 38.00 46.14 -19.04
C VAL A 642 39.01 45.16 -19.63
N GLY A 643 38.54 44.20 -20.42
CA GLY A 643 39.36 43.23 -21.14
C GLY A 643 38.80 41.81 -21.12
N ASP A 644 39.67 40.87 -21.49
CA ASP A 644 39.39 39.43 -21.44
C ASP A 644 39.23 38.97 -19.98
N ILE A 645 38.31 38.05 -19.75
CA ILE A 645 37.92 37.60 -18.41
C ILE A 645 38.67 36.31 -18.07
N PRO A 646 39.52 36.30 -17.02
CA PRO A 646 40.06 35.06 -16.49
C PRO A 646 39.02 34.32 -15.65
N LEU A 647 39.17 32.99 -15.53
CA LEU A 647 38.27 32.12 -14.76
C LEU A 647 38.13 32.62 -13.32
N VAL A 648 39.25 32.97 -12.67
CA VAL A 648 39.32 33.52 -11.32
C VAL A 648 39.81 34.98 -11.35
N ARG A 649 39.08 35.87 -10.67
CA ARG A 649 39.34 37.32 -10.52
C ARG A 649 39.27 37.72 -9.05
N ASP A 650 40.44 37.84 -8.40
CA ASP A 650 40.57 38.15 -6.97
C ASP A 650 39.78 37.19 -6.06
N GLN A 651 38.57 37.55 -5.62
CA GLN A 651 37.68 36.74 -4.78
C GLN A 651 36.45 36.20 -5.55
N ALA A 652 36.36 36.44 -6.86
CA ALA A 652 35.26 35.98 -7.70
C ALA A 652 35.72 34.96 -8.76
N GLU A 653 34.88 33.99 -9.09
CA GLU A 653 35.16 32.91 -10.05
C GLU A 653 33.94 32.60 -10.92
N LEU A 654 34.18 32.36 -12.22
CA LEU A 654 33.14 31.83 -13.10
C LEU A 654 33.00 30.33 -12.88
N VAL A 655 31.80 29.87 -12.58
CA VAL A 655 31.54 28.48 -12.19
C VAL A 655 30.62 27.73 -13.16
N GLY A 656 29.81 28.43 -13.97
CA GLY A 656 28.86 27.79 -14.90
C GLY A 656 28.61 28.59 -16.17
N ALA A 657 28.09 27.91 -17.21
CA ALA A 657 27.59 28.52 -18.45
C ALA A 657 26.31 27.82 -18.93
N ALA A 658 25.37 28.57 -19.48
CA ALA A 658 24.08 28.06 -19.97
C ALA A 658 23.52 28.94 -21.09
N VAL A 659 22.45 28.48 -21.74
CA VAL A 659 21.61 29.30 -22.63
C VAL A 659 20.25 29.45 -21.97
N ASP A 660 19.77 30.68 -21.77
CA ASP A 660 18.45 30.90 -21.18
C ASP A 660 17.31 30.63 -22.18
N ALA A 661 16.07 30.54 -21.70
CA ALA A 661 14.87 30.25 -22.50
C ALA A 661 14.62 31.26 -23.65
N MET A 662 15.28 32.43 -23.65
CA MET A 662 15.24 33.42 -24.72
C MET A 662 16.40 33.25 -25.73
N GLY A 663 17.24 32.23 -25.57
CA GLY A 663 18.36 31.89 -26.44
C GLY A 663 19.67 32.63 -26.14
N ARG A 664 19.75 33.42 -25.05
CA ARG A 664 20.92 34.26 -24.73
C ARG A 664 21.95 33.47 -23.93
N ILE A 665 23.23 33.75 -24.15
CA ILE A 665 24.33 33.08 -23.46
C ILE A 665 24.47 33.64 -22.04
N ARG A 666 24.52 32.76 -21.05
CA ARG A 666 24.62 33.07 -19.63
C ARG A 666 25.90 32.48 -19.04
N VAL A 667 26.54 33.22 -18.12
CA VAL A 667 27.66 32.70 -17.30
C VAL A 667 27.47 33.10 -15.84
N LEU A 668 27.75 32.18 -14.92
CA LEU A 668 27.56 32.39 -13.48
C LEU A 668 28.87 32.84 -12.83
N ASP A 669 28.90 34.06 -12.28
CA ASP A 669 30.03 34.62 -11.55
C ASP A 669 29.75 34.63 -10.04
N ARG A 670 30.50 33.84 -9.29
CA ARG A 670 30.34 33.67 -7.85
C ARG A 670 31.43 34.42 -7.10
N GLY A 671 31.06 35.24 -6.12
CA GLY A 671 32.02 35.96 -5.28
C GLY A 671 31.45 36.36 -3.92
N PRO A 672 32.23 37.03 -3.05
CA PRO A 672 31.81 37.40 -1.70
C PRO A 672 30.65 38.42 -1.65
N TRP A 673 30.23 38.93 -2.81
CA TRP A 673 29.10 39.84 -2.97
C TRP A 673 27.85 39.14 -3.51
N GLY A 674 27.88 37.82 -3.66
CA GLY A 674 26.80 36.95 -4.13
C GLY A 674 27.03 36.40 -5.54
N ASP A 675 26.07 35.61 -6.03
CA ASP A 675 26.07 35.00 -7.36
C ASP A 675 25.43 35.94 -8.40
N PHE A 676 26.19 36.27 -9.45
CA PHE A 676 25.77 37.15 -10.54
C PHE A 676 25.68 36.38 -11.84
N ASN A 677 24.50 36.39 -12.43
CA ASN A 677 24.21 35.70 -13.69
C ASN A 677 24.37 36.68 -14.87
N TRP A 678 25.53 36.62 -15.52
CA TRP A 678 25.90 37.53 -16.61
C TRP A 678 25.24 37.12 -17.93
N ILE A 679 24.85 38.10 -18.73
CA ILE A 679 24.28 37.95 -20.06
C ILE A 679 25.33 38.39 -21.08
N LEU A 680 25.70 37.49 -21.98
CA LEU A 680 26.63 37.73 -23.07
C LEU A 680 25.88 37.84 -24.40
N ASP A 681 26.42 38.62 -25.33
CA ASP A 681 26.00 38.53 -26.73
C ASP A 681 26.59 37.29 -27.43
N ASP A 682 26.16 37.03 -28.66
CA ASP A 682 26.61 35.90 -29.49
C ASP A 682 28.11 35.98 -29.86
N SER A 683 28.85 37.01 -29.42
CA SER A 683 30.30 37.16 -29.58
C SER A 683 31.07 36.97 -28.26
N GLY A 684 30.39 36.59 -27.18
CA GLY A 684 30.99 36.39 -25.85
C GLY A 684 31.26 37.69 -25.09
N ILE A 685 30.66 38.82 -25.50
CA ILE A 685 30.84 40.12 -24.85
C ILE A 685 29.70 40.35 -23.86
N PHE A 686 30.04 40.78 -22.64
CA PHE A 686 29.09 41.14 -21.60
C PHE A 686 28.16 42.28 -22.03
N THR A 687 26.85 42.06 -21.89
CA THR A 687 25.79 43.04 -22.23
C THR A 687 24.87 43.39 -21.06
N GLY A 688 24.83 42.58 -20.01
CA GLY A 688 24.05 42.82 -18.79
C GLY A 688 24.25 41.72 -17.75
N GLU A 689 23.69 41.88 -16.55
CA GLU A 689 23.71 40.86 -15.49
C GLU A 689 22.42 40.91 -14.67
N GLN A 690 22.10 39.80 -14.01
CA GLN A 690 21.12 39.72 -12.95
C GLN A 690 21.85 39.35 -11.65
N GLY A 691 21.62 40.12 -10.59
CA GLY A 691 22.29 39.89 -9.30
C GLY A 691 21.55 38.93 -8.37
N PRO A 692 22.09 38.69 -7.16
CA PRO A 692 21.48 37.84 -6.14
C PRO A 692 20.12 38.33 -5.61
N ALA A 693 19.77 39.59 -5.89
CA ALA A 693 18.46 40.14 -5.54
C ALA A 693 17.40 39.93 -6.65
N GLU A 694 17.82 39.48 -7.82
CA GLU A 694 17.00 39.29 -9.03
C GLU A 694 16.90 37.82 -9.44
N THR A 695 17.69 36.94 -8.82
CA THR A 695 17.72 35.49 -9.06
C THR A 695 17.83 34.77 -7.71
N THR A 696 17.27 33.56 -7.60
CA THR A 696 17.41 32.67 -6.45
C THR A 696 18.49 31.60 -6.73
N ASN A 697 19.01 30.94 -5.68
CA ASN A 697 19.91 29.80 -5.85
C ASN A 697 19.27 28.74 -6.74
N GLU A 698 18.03 28.34 -6.42
CA GLU A 698 17.22 27.41 -7.22
C GLU A 698 17.16 27.79 -8.71
N SER A 699 16.84 29.06 -9.02
CA SER A 699 16.76 29.51 -10.42
C SER A 699 18.12 29.48 -11.15
N ASN A 700 19.22 29.64 -10.42
CA ASN A 700 20.57 29.54 -10.97
C ASN A 700 21.03 28.07 -11.05
N GLU A 701 20.65 27.22 -10.10
CA GLU A 701 20.92 25.78 -10.11
C GLU A 701 20.26 25.14 -11.34
N LEU A 702 18.96 25.38 -11.54
CA LEU A 702 18.22 24.87 -12.70
C LEU A 702 18.76 25.38 -14.04
N LEU A 703 19.19 26.64 -14.11
CA LEU A 703 19.71 27.20 -15.35
C LEU A 703 21.11 26.67 -15.68
N PHE A 704 22.01 26.59 -14.70
CA PHE A 704 23.41 26.22 -14.92
C PHE A 704 23.71 24.74 -14.70
N GLN A 705 22.73 23.97 -14.21
CA GLN A 705 22.85 22.55 -13.87
C GLN A 705 24.02 22.29 -12.91
N LEU A 706 24.13 23.15 -11.90
CA LEU A 706 25.12 23.07 -10.84
C LEU A 706 24.38 23.10 -9.52
N ASP A 707 24.71 22.18 -8.62
CA ASP A 707 24.27 22.23 -7.23
C ASP A 707 25.06 23.34 -6.51
N LEU A 708 24.40 24.47 -6.25
CA LEU A 708 25.02 25.70 -5.78
C LEU A 708 24.98 25.82 -4.25
N ASN A 709 24.03 25.17 -3.60
CA ASN A 709 23.83 25.13 -2.15
C ASN A 709 24.42 23.86 -1.48
N LEU A 710 24.90 22.90 -2.28
CA LEU A 710 25.49 21.62 -1.89
C LEU A 710 24.52 20.65 -1.19
N ASP A 711 23.24 20.73 -1.51
CA ASP A 711 22.21 19.80 -1.05
C ASP A 711 22.11 18.52 -1.90
N GLN A 712 22.97 18.39 -2.91
CA GLN A 712 23.03 17.29 -3.89
C GLN A 712 21.83 17.25 -4.85
N ILE A 713 21.01 18.31 -4.85
CA ILE A 713 19.84 18.50 -5.69
C ILE A 713 20.08 19.74 -6.57
N ILE A 714 19.70 19.67 -7.85
CA ILE A 714 19.70 20.84 -8.73
C ILE A 714 18.27 21.38 -8.73
N GLY A 715 17.99 22.38 -7.89
CA GLY A 715 16.62 22.84 -7.61
C GLY A 715 16.37 22.90 -6.10
N THR A 716 15.13 22.72 -5.64
CA THR A 716 14.79 23.00 -4.24
C THR A 716 14.84 21.79 -3.28
N ALA A 717 15.55 21.98 -2.14
CA ALA A 717 15.11 21.61 -0.79
C ALA A 717 15.35 22.78 0.22
N GLU A 718 14.43 22.98 1.18
CA GLU A 718 13.92 24.28 1.69
C GLU A 718 14.78 25.22 2.60
N GLU A 719 14.28 26.46 2.71
CA GLU A 719 14.75 27.56 3.57
C GLU A 719 15.04 27.19 5.02
N GLY A 720 16.22 27.60 5.49
CA GLY A 720 16.44 27.98 6.87
C GLY A 720 17.67 28.88 7.02
N ASN A 721 17.47 30.15 7.41
CA ASN A 721 18.54 31.03 7.93
C ASN A 721 17.89 32.05 8.90
N GLY A 722 18.24 32.24 10.17
CA GLY A 722 19.21 31.70 11.14
C GLY A 722 18.71 32.16 12.53
N ASP A 723 19.03 31.54 13.67
CA ASP A 723 20.36 31.37 14.25
C ASP A 723 20.39 30.21 15.28
N GLU A 724 21.51 29.47 15.24
CA GLU A 724 22.14 28.58 16.25
C GLU A 724 21.50 27.23 16.64
N GLN A 725 22.00 26.17 15.96
CA GLN A 725 22.16 24.76 16.43
C GLN A 725 22.90 24.65 17.79
N PRO A 726 22.82 23.53 18.56
CA PRO A 726 23.05 22.13 18.13
C PRO A 726 22.08 21.10 18.78
N SER A 727 21.91 19.81 18.43
CA SER A 727 22.51 18.83 17.50
C SER A 727 21.76 17.49 17.68
N GLY A 728 21.53 16.73 16.60
CA GLY A 728 21.25 15.27 16.56
C GLY A 728 19.84 14.87 17.03
N ASP A 729 19.05 14.04 16.35
CA ASP A 729 19.34 13.04 15.32
C ASP A 729 18.17 12.93 14.31
N GLU A 730 18.50 12.28 13.20
CA GLU A 730 17.86 12.16 11.89
C GLU A 730 16.42 11.61 11.86
N GLN A 731 15.61 12.14 10.93
CA GLN A 731 14.41 11.50 10.37
C GLN A 731 14.59 11.49 8.83
N PRO A 732 14.46 10.33 8.15
CA PRO A 732 14.56 10.27 6.69
C PRO A 732 13.17 10.51 6.05
N ALA A 733 13.15 11.23 4.92
CA ALA A 733 12.02 11.27 4.00
C ALA A 733 12.56 11.04 2.58
N GLY A 734 12.06 10.01 1.92
CA GLY A 734 12.05 9.91 0.47
C GLY A 734 10.59 9.69 0.08
N GLU A 735 10.08 10.49 -0.85
CA GLU A 735 8.81 10.21 -1.53
C GLU A 735 9.02 10.35 -3.03
N ASP A 736 8.47 9.37 -3.74
CA ASP A 736 8.25 9.32 -5.17
C ASP A 736 7.41 10.52 -5.64
N ALA A 737 7.56 10.92 -6.92
CA ALA A 737 6.75 11.98 -7.51
C ALA A 737 5.24 11.64 -7.41
N ASP A 738 4.44 12.56 -6.85
CA ASP A 738 3.01 12.34 -6.64
C ASP A 738 2.22 12.36 -7.97
N ALA A 739 0.95 11.92 -7.91
CA ALA A 739 0.06 11.91 -9.06
C ALA A 739 -0.17 13.30 -9.68
N PHE A 740 0.03 14.39 -8.92
CA PHE A 740 -0.06 15.76 -9.41
C PHE A 740 1.17 16.15 -10.24
N GLU A 741 2.37 15.73 -9.87
CA GLU A 741 3.61 15.94 -10.63
C GLU A 741 3.63 15.14 -11.94
N LEU A 742 2.99 13.97 -11.96
CA LEU A 742 2.85 13.15 -13.16
C LEU A 742 1.78 13.67 -14.14
N THR A 743 0.72 14.33 -13.65
CA THR A 743 -0.51 14.56 -14.45
C THR A 743 -1.04 16.00 -14.47
N GLY A 744 -0.64 16.84 -13.51
CA GLY A 744 -1.18 18.19 -13.31
C GLY A 744 -2.57 18.25 -12.66
N PHE A 745 -3.12 17.14 -12.12
CA PHE A 745 -4.46 17.08 -11.51
C PHE A 745 -4.40 16.96 -9.98
N SER A 746 -5.32 17.66 -9.30
CA SER A 746 -5.42 17.68 -7.82
C SER A 746 -6.84 17.42 -7.31
N GLN A 747 -7.67 16.75 -8.12
CA GLN A 747 -9.06 16.46 -7.83
C GLN A 747 -9.40 15.09 -8.42
N GLY A 748 -9.45 14.07 -7.57
CA GLY A 748 -10.16 12.84 -7.90
C GLY A 748 -11.64 13.00 -7.52
N GLU A 749 -12.55 12.57 -8.40
CA GLU A 749 -14.00 12.66 -8.18
C GLU A 749 -14.79 11.50 -8.82
N PHE A 750 -15.90 11.09 -8.20
CA PHE A 750 -16.93 10.27 -8.85
C PHE A 750 -18.32 10.56 -8.29
N VAL A 751 -19.37 10.14 -9.00
CA VAL A 751 -20.76 10.50 -8.68
C VAL A 751 -21.64 9.28 -8.60
N SER A 752 -22.48 9.17 -7.58
CA SER A 752 -23.62 8.26 -7.56
C SER A 752 -24.91 8.98 -7.88
N ASN A 753 -25.75 8.45 -8.79
CA ASN A 753 -27.11 8.98 -8.92
C ASN A 753 -27.98 8.37 -7.84
N ILE A 754 -28.59 9.21 -7.02
CA ILE A 754 -29.37 8.79 -5.86
C ILE A 754 -30.81 9.24 -6.07
N ALA A 755 -31.60 8.40 -6.75
CA ALA A 755 -32.99 8.74 -6.99
C ALA A 755 -33.80 8.69 -5.68
N PHE A 756 -34.83 9.52 -5.61
CA PHE A 756 -35.82 9.47 -4.54
C PHE A 756 -36.41 8.06 -4.44
N SER A 757 -36.29 7.46 -3.27
CA SER A 757 -36.76 6.12 -2.95
C SER A 757 -38.17 6.21 -2.35
N HIS A 758 -38.28 6.80 -1.16
CA HIS A 758 -39.55 7.00 -0.47
C HIS A 758 -39.43 8.11 0.58
N ARG A 759 -40.54 8.38 1.27
CA ARG A 759 -40.65 9.38 2.33
C ARG A 759 -41.21 8.74 3.60
N ALA A 760 -40.59 8.99 4.75
CA ALA A 760 -41.03 8.48 6.04
C ALA A 760 -40.68 9.44 7.18
N THR A 761 -41.40 9.34 8.30
CA THR A 761 -41.07 10.01 9.58
C THR A 761 -40.20 9.10 10.42
N ALA A 762 -39.08 8.64 9.87
CA ALA A 762 -38.16 7.71 10.52
C ALA A 762 -36.75 8.28 10.43
N ASP A 763 -35.92 7.95 11.40
CA ASP A 763 -34.50 8.28 11.40
C ASP A 763 -33.73 7.15 12.09
N PRO A 764 -33.08 6.25 11.33
CA PRO A 764 -32.38 5.10 11.91
C PRO A 764 -31.11 5.46 12.70
N ILE A 765 -30.57 6.68 12.53
CA ILE A 765 -29.38 7.13 13.28
C ILE A 765 -29.83 7.83 14.57
N VAL A 766 -30.66 8.86 14.45
CA VAL A 766 -31.04 9.74 15.57
C VAL A 766 -32.15 9.13 16.43
N ALA A 767 -33.04 8.32 15.86
CA ALA A 767 -34.18 7.74 16.56
C ALA A 767 -34.49 6.30 16.13
N PRO A 768 -33.54 5.36 16.31
CA PRO A 768 -33.72 3.97 15.93
C PRO A 768 -34.98 3.36 16.59
N GLY A 769 -35.77 2.65 15.80
CA GLY A 769 -37.04 2.03 16.17
C GLY A 769 -38.23 3.00 16.25
N ASN A 770 -38.06 4.29 15.96
CA ASN A 770 -39.14 5.28 16.00
C ASN A 770 -39.67 5.65 14.61
N ALA A 771 -40.75 4.97 14.19
CA ALA A 771 -41.47 5.26 12.95
C ALA A 771 -42.26 6.60 12.95
N GLN A 772 -42.25 7.34 14.06
CA GLN A 772 -42.92 8.63 14.24
C GLN A 772 -41.94 9.69 14.76
N PHE A 773 -40.81 9.80 14.09
CA PHE A 773 -39.83 10.84 14.33
C PHE A 773 -40.40 12.24 14.07
N MET A 774 -39.73 13.26 14.62
CA MET A 774 -40.28 14.61 14.80
C MET A 774 -40.64 15.34 13.50
N HIS A 775 -40.07 14.92 12.38
CA HIS A 775 -40.35 15.45 11.05
C HIS A 775 -40.17 14.37 9.98
N SER A 776 -40.40 14.71 8.71
CA SER A 776 -40.40 13.78 7.58
C SER A 776 -39.10 13.87 6.80
N HIS A 777 -38.55 12.72 6.42
CA HIS A 777 -37.36 12.59 5.59
C HIS A 777 -37.70 12.05 4.20
N ASP A 778 -36.99 12.54 3.20
CA ASP A 778 -36.88 11.97 1.86
C ASP A 778 -35.65 11.06 1.84
N PHE A 779 -35.86 9.77 1.56
CA PHE A 779 -34.82 8.76 1.47
C PHE A 779 -34.40 8.56 0.01
N PHE A 780 -33.11 8.29 -0.19
CA PHE A 780 -32.49 8.12 -1.50
C PHE A 780 -31.68 6.82 -1.59
N ALA A 781 -31.47 6.33 -2.80
CA ALA A 781 -30.75 5.09 -3.11
C ALA A 781 -31.41 3.84 -2.52
N ASN A 782 -31.09 3.44 -1.29
CA ASN A 782 -31.65 2.22 -0.71
C ASN A 782 -33.20 2.31 -0.54
N THR A 783 -33.92 1.28 -1.00
CA THR A 783 -35.39 1.28 -0.98
C THR A 783 -36.02 0.67 0.27
N SER A 784 -35.22 0.03 1.13
CA SER A 784 -35.70 -0.58 2.37
C SER A 784 -35.42 0.22 3.63
N THR A 785 -34.79 1.39 3.53
CA THR A 785 -34.48 2.21 4.72
C THR A 785 -35.74 2.55 5.52
N ASP A 786 -35.69 2.34 6.82
CA ASP A 786 -36.76 2.57 7.78
C ASP A 786 -36.16 2.81 9.18
N GLU A 787 -37.01 2.96 10.20
CA GLU A 787 -36.54 3.22 11.56
C GLU A 787 -35.72 2.08 12.18
N ASN A 788 -35.82 0.85 11.67
CA ASN A 788 -35.13 -0.32 12.22
C ASN A 788 -33.89 -0.70 11.40
N SER A 789 -33.49 0.14 10.46
CA SER A 789 -32.43 -0.17 9.52
C SER A 789 -31.08 -0.33 10.21
N THR A 790 -30.48 -1.49 9.98
CA THR A 790 -29.09 -1.85 10.32
C THR A 790 -28.29 -2.11 9.04
N VAL A 791 -26.96 -2.11 9.14
CA VAL A 791 -26.06 -2.49 8.03
C VAL A 791 -26.51 -3.80 7.37
N SER A 792 -26.77 -4.84 8.17
CA SER A 792 -27.24 -6.14 7.67
C SER A 792 -28.59 -6.04 6.94
N SER A 793 -29.56 -5.28 7.47
CA SER A 793 -30.87 -5.14 6.81
C SER A 793 -30.77 -4.40 5.47
N LEU A 794 -29.90 -3.39 5.38
CA LEU A 794 -29.73 -2.56 4.20
C LEU A 794 -28.98 -3.30 3.08
N LEU A 795 -28.01 -4.16 3.42
CA LEU A 795 -27.32 -5.05 2.46
C LEU A 795 -28.26 -6.09 1.83
N THR A 796 -29.31 -6.48 2.54
CA THR A 796 -30.31 -7.44 2.00
C THR A 796 -31.45 -6.77 1.21
N ALA A 797 -31.33 -5.47 0.92
CA ALA A 797 -32.35 -4.74 0.18
C ALA A 797 -32.56 -5.35 -1.21
N GLY A 798 -33.79 -5.81 -1.50
CA GLY A 798 -34.11 -6.45 -2.79
C GLY A 798 -34.20 -5.48 -3.98
N SER A 799 -34.11 -4.16 -3.73
CA SER A 799 -34.10 -3.13 -4.76
C SER A 799 -33.39 -1.86 -4.30
N VAL A 800 -32.77 -1.16 -5.24
CA VAL A 800 -32.07 0.12 -5.04
C VAL A 800 -32.52 1.10 -6.12
N ALA A 801 -32.76 2.35 -5.72
CA ALA A 801 -33.08 3.49 -6.57
C ALA A 801 -31.82 4.34 -6.82
N ALA A 802 -30.74 3.70 -7.25
CA ALA A 802 -29.47 4.36 -7.56
C ALA A 802 -28.95 3.93 -8.93
N GLN A 803 -28.03 4.72 -9.46
CA GLN A 803 -27.00 4.21 -10.36
C GLN A 803 -25.69 4.43 -9.59
N PRO A 804 -24.80 3.42 -9.51
CA PRO A 804 -24.99 2.08 -10.04
C PRO A 804 -26.03 1.34 -9.17
N THR A 805 -26.68 0.29 -9.71
CA THR A 805 -27.84 -0.32 -9.03
C THR A 805 -27.49 -1.15 -7.80
N ASN A 806 -26.20 -1.38 -7.58
CA ASN A 806 -25.58 -2.03 -6.43
C ASN A 806 -25.12 -1.04 -5.35
N ASN A 807 -25.35 0.27 -5.51
CA ASN A 807 -25.12 1.21 -4.41
C ASN A 807 -26.16 1.03 -3.31
N PHE A 808 -25.86 0.20 -2.32
CA PHE A 808 -26.74 -0.04 -1.18
C PHE A 808 -26.71 1.05 -0.12
N SER A 809 -25.80 2.04 -0.23
CA SER A 809 -25.75 3.15 0.71
C SER A 809 -27.09 3.88 0.77
N THR A 810 -27.38 4.47 1.92
CA THR A 810 -28.62 5.22 2.13
C THR A 810 -28.30 6.65 2.54
N TYR A 811 -29.11 7.56 2.05
CA TYR A 811 -29.01 8.99 2.32
C TYR A 811 -30.40 9.51 2.58
N TRP A 812 -30.55 10.46 3.50
CA TRP A 812 -31.83 11.13 3.67
C TRP A 812 -31.68 12.60 4.08
N THR A 813 -32.68 13.38 3.69
CA THR A 813 -32.78 14.81 4.02
C THR A 813 -34.20 15.14 4.45
N PRO A 814 -34.44 16.18 5.27
CA PRO A 814 -35.78 16.66 5.55
C PRO A 814 -36.58 16.97 4.28
N SER A 815 -37.82 16.48 4.22
CA SER A 815 -38.68 16.64 3.04
C SER A 815 -38.99 18.12 2.78
N LEU A 816 -38.84 18.56 1.53
CA LEU A 816 -39.25 19.90 1.09
C LEU A 816 -40.77 19.99 0.97
N ILE A 817 -41.34 21.06 1.51
CA ILE A 817 -42.77 21.34 1.57
C ILE A 817 -43.04 22.67 0.85
N ASN A 818 -44.02 22.68 -0.04
CA ASN A 818 -44.65 23.89 -0.56
C ASN A 818 -45.87 24.21 0.30
N GLU A 819 -45.82 25.34 1.02
CA GLU A 819 -46.87 25.83 1.91
C GLU A 819 -48.00 26.58 1.19
N GLY A 820 -47.97 26.60 -0.14
CA GLY A 820 -48.96 27.27 -0.97
C GLY A 820 -48.85 28.81 -0.92
N THR A 821 -49.81 29.47 -1.55
CA THR A 821 -49.85 30.95 -1.65
C THR A 821 -50.22 31.63 -0.33
N ASP A 822 -50.90 30.94 0.59
CA ASP A 822 -51.35 31.49 1.87
C ASP A 822 -50.35 31.33 3.03
N GLY A 823 -49.27 30.55 2.84
CA GLY A 823 -48.05 30.57 3.64
C GLY A 823 -48.23 30.20 5.11
N LEU A 824 -48.57 28.93 5.38
CA LEU A 824 -48.95 28.27 6.66
C LEU A 824 -50.47 27.97 6.81
N GLY A 825 -51.26 28.05 5.73
CA GLY A 825 -52.73 27.90 5.76
C GLY A 825 -53.28 26.48 5.79
N GLY A 826 -52.41 25.46 5.80
CA GLY A 826 -52.79 24.05 5.91
C GLY A 826 -53.07 23.32 4.59
N ASP A 827 -53.06 24.03 3.45
CA ASP A 827 -53.10 23.45 2.09
C ASP A 827 -51.68 23.24 1.53
N TRP A 828 -50.83 22.56 2.32
CA TRP A 828 -49.45 22.29 1.93
C TRP A 828 -49.31 21.00 1.12
N SER A 829 -48.22 20.89 0.36
CA SER A 829 -47.87 19.67 -0.37
C SER A 829 -46.37 19.43 -0.35
N TYR A 830 -45.95 18.17 -0.36
CA TYR A 830 -44.54 17.86 -0.50
C TYR A 830 -44.04 18.08 -1.93
N VAL A 831 -42.86 18.67 -2.04
CA VAL A 831 -42.08 18.65 -3.28
C VAL A 831 -41.29 17.35 -3.31
N THR A 832 -41.42 16.57 -4.39
CA THR A 832 -40.67 15.32 -4.53
C THR A 832 -39.35 15.59 -5.26
N PRO A 833 -38.20 15.20 -4.70
CA PRO A 833 -36.92 15.30 -5.38
C PRO A 833 -36.91 14.58 -6.73
N LYS A 834 -36.04 15.00 -7.64
CA LYS A 834 -35.88 14.44 -8.98
C LYS A 834 -34.88 13.29 -8.95
N ALA A 835 -35.08 12.33 -9.85
CA ALA A 835 -34.12 11.23 -10.10
C ALA A 835 -32.77 11.69 -10.69
N SER A 836 -32.62 13.00 -10.93
CA SER A 836 -31.34 13.61 -11.27
C SER A 836 -30.48 13.91 -10.04
N SER A 837 -30.97 13.74 -8.81
CA SER A 837 -30.19 14.01 -7.58
C SER A 837 -28.96 13.11 -7.50
N ILE A 838 -27.88 13.62 -6.91
CA ILE A 838 -26.57 12.96 -6.91
C ILE A 838 -25.89 12.99 -5.54
N ALA A 839 -25.11 11.96 -5.27
CA ALA A 839 -24.06 11.94 -4.26
C ALA A 839 -22.74 12.08 -5.00
N TYR A 840 -22.00 13.15 -4.76
CA TYR A 840 -20.73 13.47 -5.40
C TYR A 840 -19.62 13.25 -4.38
N TYR A 841 -18.60 12.48 -4.74
CA TYR A 841 -17.48 12.10 -3.89
C TYR A 841 -16.20 12.69 -4.47
N SER A 842 -15.37 13.32 -3.63
CA SER A 842 -14.15 13.98 -4.11
C SER A 842 -13.05 14.07 -3.05
N VAL A 843 -11.81 14.19 -3.50
CA VAL A 843 -10.68 14.68 -2.69
C VAL A 843 -10.30 16.07 -3.18
N LEU A 844 -10.45 17.08 -2.32
CA LEU A 844 -10.21 18.49 -2.66
C LEU A 844 -8.94 19.02 -2.00
N LYS A 845 -8.22 19.90 -2.70
CA LYS A 845 -7.07 20.63 -2.15
C LYS A 845 -7.43 21.32 -0.82
N PRO A 846 -6.53 21.27 0.20
CA PRO A 846 -5.14 20.85 0.13
C PRO A 846 -4.88 19.35 0.41
N ASN A 847 -5.92 18.52 0.47
CA ASN A 847 -5.77 17.11 0.87
C ASN A 847 -5.08 16.30 -0.23
N ASP A 848 -4.09 15.50 0.15
CA ASP A 848 -3.35 14.61 -0.74
C ASP A 848 -4.16 13.31 -0.98
N PRO A 849 -4.53 12.97 -2.22
CA PRO A 849 -5.18 11.72 -2.56
C PRO A 849 -4.47 10.46 -2.07
N ASN A 850 -3.14 10.47 -1.91
CA ASN A 850 -2.39 9.32 -1.38
C ASN A 850 -2.75 8.99 0.07
N LEU A 851 -3.21 9.99 0.84
CA LEU A 851 -3.64 9.83 2.24
C LEU A 851 -5.07 9.28 2.37
N LEU A 852 -5.79 9.11 1.25
CA LEU A 852 -7.16 8.62 1.23
C LEU A 852 -7.25 7.19 1.79
N VAL A 853 -8.19 6.92 2.67
CA VAL A 853 -8.55 5.56 3.08
C VAL A 853 -9.97 5.26 2.63
N ASN A 854 -10.24 3.98 2.37
CA ASN A 854 -11.57 3.56 1.94
C ASN A 854 -12.59 3.85 3.04
N MET A 855 -13.75 4.39 2.63
CA MET A 855 -14.82 4.71 3.56
C MET A 855 -15.34 3.40 4.20
N PRO A 856 -15.28 3.27 5.54
CA PRO A 856 -15.57 1.99 6.15
C PRO A 856 -17.07 1.67 6.10
N THR A 857 -17.39 0.41 5.81
CA THR A 857 -18.78 -0.09 5.81
C THR A 857 -19.44 0.18 7.16
N GLY A 858 -20.62 0.81 7.13
CA GLY A 858 -21.37 1.16 8.32
C GLY A 858 -21.00 2.50 8.95
N LEU A 859 -20.09 3.29 8.36
CA LEU A 859 -19.84 4.67 8.77
C LEU A 859 -21.15 5.48 8.71
N LYS A 860 -21.49 6.13 9.83
CA LYS A 860 -22.69 6.94 9.98
C LYS A 860 -22.33 8.40 10.10
N MET A 861 -22.92 9.24 9.26
CA MET A 861 -22.60 10.65 9.25
C MET A 861 -23.86 11.49 9.29
N ILE A 862 -23.84 12.57 10.08
CA ILE A 862 -24.84 13.64 10.02
C ILE A 862 -24.13 14.97 9.76
N THR A 863 -24.60 15.72 8.77
CA THR A 863 -24.15 17.10 8.53
C THR A 863 -25.32 18.08 8.53
N GLY A 864 -25.05 19.35 8.82
CA GLY A 864 -26.07 20.34 9.09
C GLY A 864 -26.82 20.08 10.41
N SER A 865 -27.89 20.82 10.69
CA SER A 865 -28.60 20.77 11.97
C SER A 865 -30.10 20.93 11.78
N ALA A 866 -30.86 20.03 12.41
CA ALA A 866 -32.31 20.09 12.45
C ALA A 866 -32.83 21.23 13.37
N LYS A 867 -31.99 21.75 14.28
CA LYS A 867 -32.30 22.86 15.20
C LYS A 867 -31.09 23.78 15.36
N PRO A 868 -30.72 24.53 14.30
CA PRO A 868 -29.56 25.40 14.36
C PRO A 868 -29.84 26.58 15.30
N ASP A 869 -28.89 26.90 16.16
CA ASP A 869 -28.90 28.09 17.03
C ASP A 869 -28.46 29.36 16.29
N GLN A 870 -27.66 29.19 15.22
CA GLN A 870 -27.16 30.25 14.34
C GLN A 870 -27.04 29.80 12.87
N ARG A 871 -26.90 30.77 11.96
CA ARG A 871 -26.88 30.50 10.51
C ARG A 871 -25.81 29.48 10.17
N GLN A 872 -26.23 28.41 9.50
CA GLN A 872 -25.32 27.34 9.11
C GLN A 872 -24.37 27.84 8.02
N SER A 873 -23.15 27.31 8.03
CA SER A 873 -22.13 27.69 7.05
C SER A 873 -22.54 27.23 5.65
N ARG A 874 -22.33 28.09 4.65
CA ARG A 874 -22.45 27.69 3.23
C ARG A 874 -21.36 26.70 2.78
N GLY A 875 -20.37 26.43 3.63
CA GLY A 875 -19.42 25.32 3.45
C GLY A 875 -19.96 23.97 3.93
N GLU A 876 -21.12 23.95 4.59
CA GLU A 876 -21.76 22.71 5.06
C GLU A 876 -23.10 22.50 4.33
N VAL A 877 -23.94 23.53 4.27
CA VAL A 877 -25.25 23.46 3.59
C VAL A 877 -25.55 24.76 2.84
N PHE A 878 -25.99 24.65 1.60
CA PHE A 878 -26.47 25.80 0.84
C PHE A 878 -27.53 25.43 -0.21
N TRP A 879 -28.22 26.46 -0.69
CA TRP A 879 -29.22 26.40 -1.74
C TRP A 879 -28.75 27.23 -2.92
N ASN A 880 -29.07 26.79 -4.13
CA ASN A 880 -28.85 27.61 -5.32
C ASN A 880 -29.77 27.20 -6.47
N TYR A 881 -29.84 28.07 -7.46
CA TYR A 881 -30.56 27.80 -8.69
C TYR A 881 -29.63 27.19 -9.73
N ILE A 882 -30.08 26.04 -10.24
CA ILE A 882 -30.07 25.62 -11.64
C ILE A 882 -29.29 26.46 -12.69
N GLY A 883 -27.98 26.70 -12.61
CA GLY A 883 -27.24 27.51 -13.60
C GLY A 883 -26.91 28.94 -13.21
N GLU A 884 -26.90 29.23 -11.92
CA GLU A 884 -26.36 30.47 -11.36
C GLU A 884 -25.23 30.19 -10.33
N SER A 885 -24.34 31.17 -10.14
CA SER A 885 -23.24 31.11 -9.15
C SER A 885 -23.63 31.57 -7.75
N ALA A 886 -24.83 32.09 -7.58
CA ALA A 886 -25.29 32.57 -6.29
C ALA A 886 -25.67 31.38 -5.39
N SER A 887 -25.01 31.27 -4.23
CA SER A 887 -25.35 30.34 -3.16
C SER A 887 -25.98 31.06 -1.97
N TYR A 888 -26.99 30.42 -1.37
CA TYR A 888 -27.80 30.96 -0.29
C TYR A 888 -27.77 30.01 0.91
N ASP A 889 -27.74 30.53 2.13
CA ASP A 889 -27.84 29.76 3.38
C ASP A 889 -29.30 29.42 3.77
N HIS A 890 -30.25 29.69 2.88
CA HIS A 890 -31.70 29.53 3.04
C HIS A 890 -32.35 29.31 1.67
N ILE A 891 -33.62 28.89 1.62
CA ILE A 891 -34.37 28.75 0.37
C ILE A 891 -34.67 30.15 -0.20
N PRO A 892 -34.20 30.48 -1.43
CA PRO A 892 -34.41 31.82 -2.00
C PRO A 892 -35.88 32.15 -2.25
N LEU A 893 -36.32 33.34 -1.85
CA LEU A 893 -37.70 33.83 -1.94
C LEU A 893 -37.76 35.29 -2.40
N GLY A 894 -38.92 35.73 -2.88
CA GLY A 894 -39.13 37.15 -3.24
C GLY A 894 -38.22 37.59 -4.39
N ASP A 895 -37.39 38.62 -4.15
CA ASP A 895 -36.44 39.16 -5.15
C ASP A 895 -35.25 38.22 -5.44
N GLU A 896 -34.99 37.24 -4.57
CA GLU A 896 -33.95 36.22 -4.76
C GLU A 896 -34.45 35.02 -5.56
N TRP A 897 -35.77 34.85 -5.71
CA TRP A 897 -36.36 33.76 -6.47
C TRP A 897 -36.05 33.87 -7.97
N ARG A 898 -35.83 32.72 -8.61
CA ARG A 898 -35.58 32.59 -10.05
C ARG A 898 -36.48 31.51 -10.65
N ASP A 899 -36.93 31.71 -11.88
CA ASP A 899 -37.59 30.66 -12.69
C ASP A 899 -36.56 29.68 -13.26
N LEU A 900 -35.78 29.08 -12.37
CA LEU A 900 -34.76 28.08 -12.64
C LEU A 900 -34.97 26.88 -11.71
N PRO A 901 -34.43 25.70 -12.05
CA PRO A 901 -34.51 24.57 -11.13
C PRO A 901 -33.78 24.87 -9.82
N LEU A 902 -34.38 24.55 -8.67
CA LEU A 902 -33.76 24.70 -7.36
C LEU A 902 -33.02 23.41 -6.98
N GLN A 903 -31.88 23.58 -6.29
CA GLN A 903 -31.22 22.49 -5.59
C GLN A 903 -30.77 22.87 -4.17
N ALA A 904 -30.63 21.83 -3.34
CA ALA A 904 -29.92 21.90 -2.07
C ALA A 904 -28.60 21.13 -2.20
N VAL A 905 -27.52 21.69 -1.68
CA VAL A 905 -26.19 21.06 -1.60
C VAL A 905 -25.81 20.92 -0.14
N ILE A 906 -25.42 19.71 0.25
CA ILE A 906 -25.07 19.33 1.61
C ILE A 906 -23.71 18.63 1.58
N ILE A 907 -22.73 19.16 2.30
CA ILE A 907 -21.33 18.72 2.29
C ILE A 907 -21.06 18.02 3.62
N PHE A 908 -20.48 16.82 3.56
CA PHE A 908 -20.06 16.02 4.71
C PHE A 908 -18.57 16.26 5.03
N PRO A 909 -18.14 16.01 6.28
CA PRO A 909 -16.72 16.08 6.63
C PRO A 909 -15.91 14.94 5.98
N ASP A 910 -14.60 15.12 5.89
CA ASP A 910 -13.68 14.29 5.10
C ASP A 910 -12.51 13.71 5.90
N HIS A 911 -12.38 14.02 7.19
CA HIS A 911 -11.34 13.46 8.05
C HIS A 911 -11.92 12.61 9.17
N TRP A 912 -11.58 11.33 9.17
CA TRP A 912 -12.03 10.32 10.12
C TRP A 912 -10.99 10.03 11.20
N ASN A 913 -11.44 9.71 12.41
CA ASN A 913 -10.57 9.34 13.53
C ASN A 913 -9.91 7.95 13.39
N GLY A 914 -10.31 7.18 12.39
CA GLY A 914 -9.69 5.89 12.04
C GLY A 914 -10.18 4.69 12.85
N HIS A 915 -11.14 4.87 13.76
CA HIS A 915 -11.59 3.76 14.62
C HIS A 915 -13.10 3.77 14.95
N GLN A 916 -13.78 4.91 14.96
CA GLN A 916 -15.23 4.97 15.30
C GLN A 916 -16.11 5.11 14.07
N LEU A 917 -16.99 4.14 13.81
CA LEU A 917 -17.98 4.22 12.72
C LEU A 917 -19.16 5.16 13.01
N ASP A 918 -19.32 5.59 14.27
CA ASP A 918 -20.37 6.50 14.72
C ASP A 918 -19.95 7.12 16.07
N SER A 919 -20.35 8.36 16.34
CA SER A 919 -20.15 9.03 17.63
C SER A 919 -21.50 9.32 18.29
N ASN A 920 -21.52 9.65 19.59
CA ASN A 920 -22.78 9.92 20.31
C ASN A 920 -23.61 11.08 19.73
N ASP A 921 -22.94 12.02 19.08
CA ASP A 921 -23.55 13.14 18.37
C ASP A 921 -23.63 12.92 16.85
N HIS A 922 -23.20 11.74 16.37
CA HIS A 922 -23.11 11.31 14.98
C HIS A 922 -22.26 12.22 14.07
N LYS A 923 -21.34 12.98 14.70
CA LYS A 923 -20.56 14.06 14.07
C LYS A 923 -19.10 14.08 14.49
N SER A 924 -18.82 14.02 15.78
CA SER A 924 -17.49 14.27 16.37
C SER A 924 -16.41 13.23 16.08
N HIS A 925 -16.74 12.10 15.44
CA HIS A 925 -15.78 11.14 14.91
C HIS A 925 -15.23 11.55 13.52
N LEU A 926 -15.71 12.68 13.00
CA LEU A 926 -15.34 13.26 11.72
C LEU A 926 -15.03 14.76 11.86
N ASN A 927 -14.16 15.27 10.99
CA ASN A 927 -13.80 16.69 10.94
C ASN A 927 -13.71 17.20 9.49
N TYR A 928 -13.91 18.51 9.29
CA TYR A 928 -13.76 19.17 8.00
C TYR A 928 -12.33 19.69 7.79
N GLY A 929 -11.85 19.63 6.55
CA GLY A 929 -10.71 20.44 6.10
C GLY A 929 -9.40 19.68 6.13
N SER A 930 -8.37 20.24 6.77
CA SER A 930 -7.09 19.56 6.96
C SER A 930 -7.13 18.70 8.22
N GLY A 931 -6.64 17.47 8.15
CA GLY A 931 -6.61 16.51 9.26
C GLY A 931 -6.06 17.05 10.59
N SER A 932 -6.33 16.30 11.65
CA SER A 932 -5.84 16.60 13.00
C SER A 932 -5.34 15.32 13.66
N ASP A 933 -4.56 15.42 14.74
CA ASP A 933 -4.15 14.23 15.51
C ASP A 933 -5.35 13.37 15.97
N ALA A 934 -6.53 13.98 16.15
CA ALA A 934 -7.76 13.29 16.50
C ALA A 934 -8.51 12.70 15.29
N HIS A 935 -8.25 13.20 14.08
CA HIS A 935 -8.89 12.81 12.81
C HIS A 935 -7.83 12.70 11.70
N PRO A 936 -6.92 11.71 11.77
CA PRO A 936 -5.75 11.66 10.90
C PRO A 936 -6.04 11.05 9.52
N LEU A 937 -7.12 10.28 9.36
CA LEU A 937 -7.39 9.56 8.11
C LEU A 937 -8.32 10.35 7.21
N LEU A 938 -7.91 10.56 5.96
CA LEU A 938 -8.73 11.19 4.93
C LEU A 938 -9.69 10.16 4.33
N ILE A 939 -10.99 10.45 4.26
CA ILE A 939 -11.99 9.67 3.50
C ILE A 939 -12.57 10.55 2.37
N PRO A 940 -13.24 9.98 1.35
CA PRO A 940 -13.83 10.82 0.31
C PRO A 940 -14.83 11.81 0.87
N GLN A 941 -14.70 13.08 0.47
CA GLN A 941 -15.68 14.08 0.85
C GLN A 941 -16.99 13.83 0.10
N LEU A 942 -18.04 13.46 0.83
CA LEU A 942 -19.38 13.28 0.29
C LEU A 942 -20.12 14.63 0.19
N GLN A 943 -20.70 14.90 -0.98
CA GLN A 943 -21.61 16.01 -1.22
C GLN A 943 -22.94 15.50 -1.78
N LEU A 944 -24.05 15.75 -1.10
CA LEU A 944 -25.39 15.45 -1.59
C LEU A 944 -25.98 16.66 -2.30
N GLN A 945 -26.35 16.49 -3.57
CA GLN A 945 -27.05 17.49 -4.36
C GLN A 945 -28.47 17.01 -4.66
N ILE A 946 -29.44 17.61 -3.97
CA ILE A 946 -30.86 17.25 -4.06
C ILE A 946 -31.56 18.18 -5.04
N HIS A 947 -32.03 17.63 -6.15
CA HIS A 947 -32.66 18.39 -7.22
C HIS A 947 -34.17 18.44 -7.07
N TYR A 948 -34.76 19.64 -6.94
CA TYR A 948 -36.21 19.80 -6.80
C TYR A 948 -36.91 20.18 -8.11
N GLY A 949 -36.15 20.57 -9.13
CA GLY A 949 -36.72 21.12 -10.36
C GLY A 949 -37.17 22.57 -10.17
N ARG A 950 -37.94 23.11 -11.12
CA ARG A 950 -38.49 24.47 -10.99
C ARG A 950 -39.58 24.51 -9.92
N ILE A 951 -39.45 25.41 -8.96
CA ILE A 951 -40.42 25.65 -7.90
C ILE A 951 -41.16 26.98 -8.12
N ASP A 952 -42.39 27.09 -7.64
CA ASP A 952 -43.15 28.34 -7.63
C ASP A 952 -42.59 29.33 -6.61
N ASN A 953 -42.84 30.63 -6.83
CA ASN A 953 -42.46 31.69 -5.89
C ASN A 953 -43.47 31.77 -4.73
N THR A 954 -43.60 30.67 -4.00
CA THR A 954 -44.42 30.52 -2.79
C THR A 954 -43.51 30.15 -1.61
N LEU A 955 -44.06 30.16 -0.40
CA LEU A 955 -43.30 29.72 0.77
C LEU A 955 -42.97 28.24 0.64
N HIS A 956 -41.68 27.93 0.67
CA HIS A 956 -41.17 26.58 0.80
C HIS A 956 -40.44 26.44 2.12
N LEU A 957 -40.62 25.31 2.79
CA LEU A 957 -39.96 24.96 4.05
C LEU A 957 -39.40 23.54 3.93
N VAL A 958 -38.33 23.25 4.64
CA VAL A 958 -38.00 21.85 4.94
C VAL A 958 -38.80 21.40 6.15
N SER A 959 -39.18 20.12 6.23
CA SER A 959 -40.08 19.66 7.30
C SER A 959 -39.49 19.82 8.71
N SER A 960 -38.16 19.92 8.85
CA SER A 960 -37.47 20.26 10.10
C SER A 960 -37.65 21.73 10.52
N ASP A 961 -38.00 22.65 9.61
CA ASP A 961 -38.22 24.06 9.95
C ASP A 961 -39.38 24.22 10.93
N TYR A 962 -40.35 23.29 10.91
CA TYR A 962 -41.46 23.24 11.86
C TYR A 962 -41.02 23.06 13.31
N MET A 963 -39.85 22.49 13.52
CA MET A 963 -39.27 22.35 14.86
C MET A 963 -38.66 23.66 15.38
N ASN A 964 -38.41 24.60 14.49
CA ASN A 964 -37.81 25.92 14.75
C ASN A 964 -38.82 27.05 14.50
N LEU A 965 -40.09 26.73 14.27
CA LEU A 965 -41.12 27.75 14.13
C LEU A 965 -41.20 28.59 15.40
N PRO A 966 -41.39 29.90 15.26
CA PRO A 966 -41.47 30.81 16.39
C PRO A 966 -42.63 30.45 17.32
N GLU A 967 -42.48 30.70 18.62
CA GLU A 967 -43.52 30.40 19.60
C GLU A 967 -44.88 31.02 19.18
N ALA A 968 -45.95 30.22 19.31
CA ALA A 968 -47.30 30.65 18.99
C ALA A 968 -47.67 31.93 19.76
N GLY A 969 -48.04 32.97 19.03
CA GLY A 969 -48.38 34.30 19.53
C GLY A 969 -47.21 35.29 19.56
N SER A 970 -45.98 34.89 19.23
CA SER A 970 -44.85 35.81 19.06
C SER A 970 -45.07 36.81 17.92
N GLU A 971 -44.30 37.90 17.89
CA GLU A 971 -44.40 38.90 16.82
C GLU A 971 -44.09 38.30 15.45
N LEU A 972 -43.13 37.36 15.40
CA LEU A 972 -42.79 36.63 14.19
C LEU A 972 -43.90 35.65 13.77
N ASP A 973 -44.48 34.89 14.71
CA ASP A 973 -45.65 34.02 14.44
C ASP A 973 -46.86 34.81 13.92
N GLN A 974 -47.15 35.98 14.52
CA GLN A 974 -48.23 36.86 14.04
C GLN A 974 -47.96 37.43 12.65
N ARG A 975 -46.70 37.73 12.31
CA ARG A 975 -46.30 38.18 10.96
C ARG A 975 -46.38 37.07 9.94
N LEU A 976 -46.00 35.85 10.32
CA LEU A 976 -46.17 34.65 9.47
C LEU A 976 -47.65 34.42 9.15
N LEU A 977 -48.54 34.50 10.15
CA LEU A 977 -50.00 34.34 9.99
C LEU A 977 -50.70 35.47 9.21
N GLN A 978 -50.05 36.63 9.04
CA GLN A 978 -50.62 37.81 8.36
C GLN A 978 -50.05 38.05 6.95
N ALA A 979 -49.02 37.32 6.54
CA ALA A 979 -48.35 37.51 5.27
C ALA A 979 -49.24 37.01 4.11
N SER A 980 -49.94 37.93 3.44
CA SER A 980 -50.61 37.65 2.16
C SER A 980 -49.78 38.17 0.99
N ASP A 981 -49.34 37.27 0.11
CA ASP A 981 -49.05 37.40 -1.33
C ASP A 981 -48.05 38.44 -1.88
N VAL A 982 -47.42 39.35 -1.13
CA VAL A 982 -46.62 40.42 -1.80
C VAL A 982 -45.17 40.56 -1.37
N ASP A 983 -44.77 40.10 -0.18
CA ASP A 983 -43.37 40.13 0.20
C ASP A 983 -43.04 39.08 1.26
N LEU A 984 -42.42 37.98 0.80
CA LEU A 984 -41.87 36.93 1.67
C LEU A 984 -40.36 37.13 1.93
N SER A 985 -39.73 38.12 1.30
CA SER A 985 -38.27 38.34 1.38
C SER A 985 -37.81 38.72 2.80
N PHE A 986 -38.70 39.30 3.62
CA PHE A 986 -38.39 39.58 5.02
C PHE A 986 -37.95 38.30 5.78
N ARG A 987 -38.39 37.12 5.34
CA ARG A 987 -38.08 35.83 5.97
C ARG A 987 -36.63 35.38 5.72
N ASN A 988 -35.92 35.99 4.78
CA ASN A 988 -34.55 35.65 4.43
C ASN A 988 -33.51 36.35 5.33
N GLY A 989 -33.94 37.19 6.29
CA GLY A 989 -33.02 38.01 7.11
C GLY A 989 -33.45 38.24 8.57
N GLU A 990 -34.45 37.53 9.09
CA GLU A 990 -34.90 37.69 10.48
C GLU A 990 -34.08 36.82 11.44
N ASP A 991 -33.76 37.39 12.61
CA ASP A 991 -33.05 36.68 13.68
C ASP A 991 -33.94 35.56 14.24
N GLY A 992 -33.48 34.32 14.13
CA GLY A 992 -34.11 33.13 14.73
C GLY A 992 -35.03 32.29 13.83
N PHE A 993 -35.22 32.66 12.55
CA PHE A 993 -35.94 31.81 11.58
C PHE A 993 -35.62 32.22 10.13
N ALA A 994 -35.17 31.27 9.30
CA ALA A 994 -35.17 31.40 7.85
C ALA A 994 -35.59 30.07 7.18
N PRO A 995 -36.37 30.12 6.09
CA PRO A 995 -36.77 28.91 5.35
C PRO A 995 -35.58 28.07 4.89
N GLY A 996 -35.60 26.77 5.14
CA GLY A 996 -34.56 25.84 4.65
C GLY A 996 -33.24 25.89 5.41
N TRP A 997 -33.13 26.72 6.45
CA TRP A 997 -31.90 26.79 7.23
C TRP A 997 -31.79 25.56 8.17
N SER A 998 -32.87 24.91 8.59
CA SER A 998 -32.75 23.64 9.34
C SER A 998 -32.47 22.40 8.47
N LEU A 999 -31.92 22.62 7.28
CA LEU A 999 -31.44 21.57 6.39
C LEU A 999 -30.28 20.82 7.05
N HIS A 1000 -30.37 19.50 6.96
CA HIS A 1000 -29.36 18.54 7.35
C HIS A 1000 -29.47 17.33 6.44
N ALA A 1001 -28.45 16.48 6.47
CA ALA A 1001 -28.50 15.20 5.81
C ALA A 1001 -27.76 14.15 6.62
N ASP A 1002 -28.18 12.92 6.37
CA ASP A 1002 -27.75 11.76 7.11
C ASP A 1002 -27.35 10.68 6.10
N HIS A 1003 -26.34 9.90 6.46
CA HIS A 1003 -25.76 8.89 5.60
C HIS A 1003 -25.33 7.65 6.39
N ILE A 1004 -25.57 6.47 5.82
CA ILE A 1004 -24.94 5.21 6.24
C ILE A 1004 -24.20 4.65 5.03
N HIS A 1005 -22.88 4.52 5.15
CA HIS A 1005 -22.04 3.97 4.10
C HIS A 1005 -22.19 2.45 4.02
N LEU A 1006 -22.28 1.91 2.80
CA LEU A 1006 -22.37 0.49 2.51
C LEU A 1006 -21.59 0.17 1.22
N PRO A 1007 -21.00 -1.04 1.14
CA PRO A 1007 -20.22 -1.47 -0.02
C PRO A 1007 -21.10 -1.59 -1.26
N TRP A 1008 -20.51 -1.42 -2.42
CA TRP A 1008 -21.18 -1.61 -3.71
C TRP A 1008 -20.77 -2.97 -4.26
N GLU A 1009 -21.57 -4.00 -4.01
CA GLU A 1009 -21.22 -5.36 -4.47
C GLU A 1009 -21.08 -5.38 -6.01
N GLU A 1010 -19.86 -5.70 -6.49
CA GLU A 1010 -19.51 -5.82 -7.90
C GLU A 1010 -18.84 -7.15 -8.17
N THR A 1011 -18.99 -7.66 -9.38
CA THR A 1011 -18.32 -8.89 -9.79
C THR A 1011 -17.19 -8.52 -10.75
N ALA A 1012 -15.94 -8.77 -10.36
CA ALA A 1012 -14.77 -8.53 -11.20
C ALA A 1012 -14.77 -9.43 -12.45
N PRO A 1013 -13.99 -9.12 -13.51
CA PRO A 1013 -13.96 -9.90 -14.76
C PRO A 1013 -13.62 -11.39 -14.58
N ASN A 1014 -12.92 -11.73 -13.50
CA ASN A 1014 -12.57 -13.09 -13.09
C ASN A 1014 -13.72 -13.84 -12.34
N GLY A 1015 -14.82 -13.16 -12.02
CA GLY A 1015 -15.99 -13.70 -11.34
C GLY A 1015 -16.03 -13.51 -9.81
N GLU A 1016 -15.05 -12.83 -9.21
CA GLU A 1016 -14.99 -12.56 -7.76
C GLU A 1016 -15.88 -11.39 -7.35
N GLN A 1017 -16.47 -11.47 -6.15
CA GLN A 1017 -17.20 -10.32 -5.57
C GLN A 1017 -16.22 -9.35 -4.93
N VAL A 1018 -16.37 -8.07 -5.24
CA VAL A 1018 -15.52 -6.97 -4.77
C VAL A 1018 -16.39 -5.79 -4.33
N ASP A 1019 -15.82 -4.89 -3.52
CA ASP A 1019 -16.47 -3.62 -3.20
C ASP A 1019 -16.16 -2.57 -4.28
N GLY A 1020 -17.14 -2.33 -5.14
CA GLY A 1020 -17.10 -1.33 -6.19
C GLY A 1020 -16.94 0.10 -5.72
N PHE A 1021 -17.34 0.43 -4.48
CA PHE A 1021 -17.12 1.76 -3.95
C PHE A 1021 -15.63 1.96 -3.65
N ALA A 1022 -15.04 1.02 -2.92
CA ALA A 1022 -13.60 0.99 -2.65
C ALA A 1022 -12.77 0.99 -3.93
N ARG A 1023 -13.19 0.26 -4.97
CA ARG A 1023 -12.55 0.34 -6.30
C ARG A 1023 -12.61 1.75 -6.86
N ARG A 1024 -13.74 2.45 -6.79
CA ARG A 1024 -13.84 3.86 -7.27
C ARG A 1024 -13.08 4.83 -6.37
N GLU A 1025 -12.92 4.56 -5.08
CA GLU A 1025 -12.01 5.34 -4.22
C GLU A 1025 -10.57 5.20 -4.68
N GLU A 1026 -10.14 3.99 -5.02
CA GLU A 1026 -8.80 3.74 -5.54
C GLU A 1026 -8.63 4.31 -6.96
N ASP A 1027 -9.51 3.95 -7.89
CA ASP A 1027 -9.38 4.22 -9.33
C ASP A 1027 -9.75 5.66 -9.70
N ALA A 1028 -10.69 6.29 -8.97
CA ALA A 1028 -11.20 7.62 -9.32
C ALA A 1028 -10.79 8.72 -8.35
N LEU A 1029 -10.42 8.38 -7.11
CA LEU A 1029 -10.02 9.37 -6.11
C LEU A 1029 -8.51 9.35 -5.85
N ARG A 1030 -7.91 8.17 -5.63
CA ARG A 1030 -6.46 8.02 -5.35
C ARG A 1030 -5.61 8.07 -6.61
N LEU A 1031 -6.03 7.35 -7.65
CA LEU A 1031 -5.33 7.25 -8.93
C LEU A 1031 -6.23 7.71 -10.10
N PRO A 1032 -6.59 9.02 -10.19
CA PRO A 1032 -7.58 9.54 -11.14
C PRO A 1032 -7.25 9.35 -12.63
N LEU A 1033 -6.15 8.67 -12.95
CA LEU A 1033 -5.76 8.18 -14.27
C LEU A 1033 -6.55 6.93 -14.72
N PHE A 1034 -7.25 6.21 -13.81
CA PHE A 1034 -7.89 4.91 -14.10
C PHE A 1034 -9.43 4.89 -14.00
N ALA A 1035 -10.05 6.06 -13.79
CA ALA A 1035 -11.49 6.18 -13.55
C ALA A 1035 -12.35 5.86 -14.79
N GLY A 1036 -12.65 4.58 -15.06
CA GLY A 1036 -13.63 4.20 -16.10
C GLY A 1036 -13.49 2.82 -16.74
N THR A 1037 -12.56 1.97 -16.30
CA THR A 1037 -12.17 0.71 -16.95
C THR A 1037 -13.14 -0.46 -16.84
N ASP A 1038 -14.32 -0.30 -16.22
CA ASP A 1038 -15.28 -1.42 -16.04
C ASP A 1038 -16.66 -1.20 -16.68
N GLY A 1039 -16.89 -0.08 -17.37
CA GLY A 1039 -18.16 0.19 -18.05
C GLY A 1039 -19.38 0.38 -17.10
N ASP A 1040 -19.17 0.36 -15.79
CA ASP A 1040 -20.19 0.57 -14.74
C ASP A 1040 -19.99 1.92 -14.00
N ALA A 1041 -19.23 2.83 -14.61
CA ALA A 1041 -19.17 4.22 -14.18
C ALA A 1041 -20.57 4.84 -14.19
N VAL A 1042 -20.91 5.41 -13.05
CA VAL A 1042 -22.24 5.86 -12.71
C VAL A 1042 -22.62 7.12 -13.50
N ARG A 1043 -23.26 6.87 -14.64
CA ARG A 1043 -23.64 7.85 -15.66
C ARG A 1043 -22.46 8.56 -16.35
N PRO A 1044 -22.58 8.82 -17.66
CA PRO A 1044 -21.86 9.92 -18.29
C PRO A 1044 -22.16 11.21 -17.52
N ILE A 1045 -21.11 11.96 -17.19
CA ILE A 1045 -21.20 13.29 -16.60
C ILE A 1045 -22.20 14.11 -17.43
N PRO A 1046 -23.27 14.71 -16.85
CA PRO A 1046 -24.32 15.35 -17.62
C PRO A 1046 -23.80 16.48 -18.53
N THR A 1047 -23.65 16.18 -19.82
CA THR A 1047 -23.46 17.19 -20.86
C THR A 1047 -24.76 18.01 -21.00
N GLY A 1048 -24.79 19.16 -20.33
CA GLY A 1048 -25.76 20.24 -20.59
C GLY A 1048 -27.07 20.16 -19.79
N ILE A 1049 -27.11 20.81 -18.62
CA ILE A 1049 -27.50 22.21 -18.41
C ILE A 1049 -27.26 22.44 -16.91
N SER A 1050 -26.03 22.88 -16.61
CA SER A 1050 -25.52 23.48 -15.36
C SER A 1050 -25.69 22.73 -14.03
N GLN A 1051 -24.62 22.65 -13.22
CA GLN A 1051 -24.51 22.87 -11.75
C GLN A 1051 -23.05 22.58 -11.29
N PRO A 1052 -22.53 23.22 -10.22
CA PRO A 1052 -21.53 24.25 -10.46
C PRO A 1052 -20.49 24.52 -9.32
N TYR A 1053 -19.43 25.23 -9.70
CA TYR A 1053 -18.48 26.04 -8.90
C TYR A 1053 -17.64 25.34 -7.80
N SER A 1054 -16.41 24.98 -8.18
CA SER A 1054 -15.23 25.55 -7.49
C SER A 1054 -14.96 26.95 -8.06
N SER A 1055 -14.20 27.80 -7.38
CA SER A 1055 -13.94 29.19 -7.83
C SER A 1055 -13.15 29.30 -9.14
N ASP A 1056 -12.70 28.18 -9.72
CA ASP A 1056 -12.02 28.11 -11.00
C ASP A 1056 -12.84 27.25 -11.99
N ARG A 1057 -12.92 27.68 -13.25
CA ARG A 1057 -13.76 27.06 -14.30
C ARG A 1057 -13.35 25.61 -14.56
N ALA A 1058 -14.16 24.63 -14.14
CA ALA A 1058 -14.09 23.26 -14.68
C ALA A 1058 -14.70 23.22 -16.09
N ILE A 1059 -13.89 22.87 -17.09
CA ILE A 1059 -14.35 22.51 -18.44
C ILE A 1059 -14.85 21.06 -18.35
N LEU A 1060 -16.10 20.79 -18.73
CA LEU A 1060 -16.67 19.42 -18.70
C LEU A 1060 -16.17 18.62 -19.92
N PRO A 1061 -15.74 17.36 -19.77
CA PRO A 1061 -15.28 16.52 -20.88
C PRO A 1061 -16.41 16.09 -21.82
N ILE A 1062 -16.06 15.85 -23.09
CA ILE A 1062 -16.85 15.23 -24.16
C ILE A 1062 -16.49 13.74 -24.19
N LEU A 1063 -17.42 12.88 -23.80
CA LEU A 1063 -17.17 11.44 -23.60
C LEU A 1063 -17.75 10.59 -24.74
N GLY A 1064 -17.02 9.54 -25.11
CA GLY A 1064 -17.44 8.44 -25.99
C GLY A 1064 -18.18 7.32 -25.25
N THR A 1065 -18.07 6.11 -25.79
CA THR A 1065 -18.71 4.86 -25.38
C THR A 1065 -17.73 3.72 -25.63
N PRO A 1066 -17.93 2.51 -25.06
CA PRO A 1066 -17.04 1.37 -25.30
C PRO A 1066 -17.07 0.74 -26.71
N GLY A 1067 -17.35 1.51 -27.76
CA GLY A 1067 -17.24 1.03 -29.13
C GLY A 1067 -17.10 2.19 -30.10
N GLU A 1068 -16.68 1.89 -31.34
CA GLU A 1068 -16.26 2.88 -32.35
C GLU A 1068 -17.11 4.17 -32.38
N ASN A 1069 -16.45 5.29 -32.14
CA ASN A 1069 -17.03 6.60 -31.96
C ASN A 1069 -16.36 7.65 -32.84
N ARG A 1070 -17.09 8.76 -33.01
CA ARG A 1070 -16.56 9.96 -33.65
C ARG A 1070 -16.88 11.16 -32.77
N LEU A 1071 -15.87 11.64 -32.05
CA LEU A 1071 -15.95 12.77 -31.14
C LEU A 1071 -15.45 14.05 -31.84
N ILE A 1072 -16.18 15.14 -31.64
CA ILE A 1072 -15.85 16.44 -32.22
C ILE A 1072 -16.01 17.50 -31.13
N GLY A 1073 -14.94 18.21 -30.81
CA GLY A 1073 -14.91 19.34 -29.91
C GLY A 1073 -15.48 20.62 -30.55
N SER A 1074 -15.33 21.72 -29.83
CA SER A 1074 -15.88 23.02 -30.11
C SER A 1074 -14.83 23.96 -30.71
N GLU A 1075 -14.98 25.27 -30.52
CA GLU A 1075 -13.99 26.29 -30.93
C GLU A 1075 -13.25 26.85 -29.71
N SER A 1076 -13.23 26.12 -28.59
CA SER A 1076 -12.59 26.48 -27.33
C SER A 1076 -11.79 25.29 -26.82
N SER A 1077 -10.90 25.48 -25.83
CA SER A 1077 -10.23 24.35 -25.18
C SER A 1077 -11.23 23.34 -24.65
N ASP A 1078 -11.22 22.14 -25.23
CA ASP A 1078 -12.10 21.03 -24.91
C ASP A 1078 -11.31 19.84 -24.37
N ARG A 1079 -11.99 18.96 -23.64
CA ARG A 1079 -11.46 17.65 -23.24
C ARG A 1079 -12.30 16.58 -23.91
N LEU A 1080 -11.72 15.74 -24.75
CA LEU A 1080 -12.37 14.62 -25.43
C LEU A 1080 -11.80 13.30 -24.91
N GLU A 1081 -12.66 12.33 -24.63
CA GLU A 1081 -12.27 11.02 -24.10
C GLU A 1081 -13.12 9.94 -24.75
N ALA A 1082 -12.51 9.08 -25.58
CA ALA A 1082 -13.24 8.18 -26.48
C ALA A 1082 -13.57 6.80 -25.88
N LEU A 1083 -12.73 6.31 -24.96
CA LEU A 1083 -12.87 5.08 -24.18
C LEU A 1083 -12.40 3.84 -24.95
N GLU A 1084 -13.17 2.75 -25.00
CA GLU A 1084 -12.81 1.55 -25.76
C GLU A 1084 -13.34 1.63 -27.20
N GLY A 1085 -12.60 1.08 -28.16
CA GLY A 1085 -12.99 1.00 -29.57
C GLY A 1085 -12.03 1.74 -30.50
N ASP A 1086 -12.15 1.51 -31.81
CA ASP A 1086 -11.34 2.24 -32.79
C ASP A 1086 -12.02 3.61 -33.07
N ASP A 1087 -11.57 4.66 -32.39
CA ASP A 1087 -12.28 5.93 -32.35
C ASP A 1087 -11.68 7.03 -33.25
N PHE A 1088 -12.47 8.06 -33.53
CA PHE A 1088 -12.08 9.23 -34.29
C PHE A 1088 -12.27 10.50 -33.45
N LEU A 1089 -11.19 11.15 -33.02
CA LEU A 1089 -11.22 12.35 -32.19
C LEU A 1089 -10.81 13.58 -32.99
N ILE A 1090 -11.65 14.63 -32.98
CA ILE A 1090 -11.37 15.93 -33.59
C ILE A 1090 -11.55 16.99 -32.50
N GLY A 1091 -10.46 17.58 -31.99
CA GLY A 1091 -10.53 18.66 -30.99
C GLY A 1091 -11.20 19.92 -31.54
N GLY A 1092 -10.68 20.41 -32.67
CA GLY A 1092 -11.08 21.69 -33.23
C GLY A 1092 -10.13 22.80 -32.76
N PRO A 1093 -10.47 24.08 -32.91
CA PRO A 1093 -9.64 25.17 -32.41
C PRO A 1093 -9.67 25.26 -30.89
N GLY A 1094 -8.52 25.24 -30.25
CA GLY A 1094 -8.43 25.29 -28.79
C GLY A 1094 -7.03 24.93 -28.32
N SER A 1095 -6.86 24.77 -27.02
CA SER A 1095 -5.81 23.88 -26.51
C SER A 1095 -6.58 22.71 -25.93
N ASP A 1096 -6.75 21.69 -26.76
CA ASP A 1096 -7.63 20.57 -26.49
C ASP A 1096 -6.88 19.41 -25.86
N ARG A 1097 -7.56 18.64 -25.02
CA ARG A 1097 -7.03 17.40 -24.44
C ARG A 1097 -7.75 16.22 -25.06
N LEU A 1098 -7.03 15.40 -25.81
CA LEU A 1098 -7.58 14.28 -26.57
C LEU A 1098 -7.09 12.96 -25.99
N ILE A 1099 -8.02 12.14 -25.50
CA ILE A 1099 -7.74 10.84 -24.88
C ILE A 1099 -8.44 9.76 -25.71
N GLY A 1100 -7.67 8.93 -26.39
CA GLY A 1100 -8.18 7.83 -27.22
C GLY A 1100 -8.79 6.74 -26.34
N GLY A 1101 -7.92 6.06 -25.59
CA GLY A 1101 -8.30 4.96 -24.71
C GLY A 1101 -7.82 3.64 -25.28
N ASP A 1102 -8.58 2.56 -25.10
CA ASP A 1102 -8.20 1.23 -25.58
C ASP A 1102 -8.75 1.00 -26.99
N GLY A 1103 -7.88 0.89 -27.99
CA GLY A 1103 -8.30 0.67 -29.37
C GLY A 1103 -7.26 1.19 -30.35
N ALA A 1104 -7.54 1.09 -31.66
CA ALA A 1104 -6.73 1.76 -32.68
C ALA A 1104 -7.32 3.13 -33.01
N ASP A 1105 -6.92 4.15 -32.28
CA ASP A 1105 -7.56 5.47 -32.34
C ASP A 1105 -6.98 6.39 -33.40
N HIS A 1106 -7.82 7.29 -33.91
CA HIS A 1106 -7.49 8.28 -34.91
C HIS A 1106 -7.71 9.71 -34.37
N PHE A 1107 -6.63 10.38 -34.02
CA PHE A 1107 -6.61 11.80 -33.65
C PHE A 1107 -6.51 12.62 -34.93
N ILE A 1108 -7.54 13.40 -35.29
CA ILE A 1108 -7.64 14.08 -36.57
C ILE A 1108 -7.55 15.60 -36.36
N LEU A 1109 -6.60 16.23 -37.06
CA LEU A 1109 -6.58 17.69 -37.20
C LEU A 1109 -7.15 18.08 -38.57
N GLU A 1110 -8.22 18.88 -38.57
CA GLU A 1110 -8.87 19.32 -39.80
C GLU A 1110 -8.25 20.63 -40.33
N GLY A 1111 -7.57 21.41 -39.48
CA GLY A 1111 -6.84 22.63 -39.82
C GLY A 1111 -5.59 22.88 -38.96
N ILE A 1112 -4.64 23.67 -39.48
CA ILE A 1112 -3.43 24.09 -38.72
C ILE A 1112 -3.80 24.93 -37.49
N SER A 1113 -4.92 25.65 -37.56
CA SER A 1113 -5.43 26.46 -36.46
C SER A 1113 -6.07 25.68 -35.33
N ASP A 1114 -6.22 24.36 -35.50
CA ASP A 1114 -6.83 23.51 -34.50
C ASP A 1114 -5.89 23.40 -33.28
N SER A 1115 -4.59 23.26 -33.55
CA SER A 1115 -3.55 23.10 -32.54
C SER A 1115 -2.33 23.96 -32.89
N THR A 1116 -2.02 25.00 -32.09
CA THR A 1116 -0.91 25.93 -32.36
C THR A 1116 0.09 26.07 -31.23
N TRP A 1117 1.26 26.68 -31.45
CA TRP A 1117 2.24 26.88 -30.36
C TRP A 1117 1.73 27.69 -29.18
N ASP A 1118 0.79 28.62 -29.41
CA ASP A 1118 0.17 29.41 -28.35
C ASP A 1118 -0.92 28.61 -27.61
N ASN A 1119 -1.50 27.59 -28.26
CA ASN A 1119 -2.55 26.72 -27.71
C ASN A 1119 -2.39 25.32 -28.32
N PRO A 1120 -1.42 24.52 -27.86
CA PRO A 1120 -1.21 23.19 -28.41
C PRO A 1120 -2.27 22.25 -27.85
N ASP A 1121 -2.77 21.37 -28.70
CA ASP A 1121 -3.52 20.20 -28.28
C ASP A 1121 -2.56 19.20 -27.63
N GLU A 1122 -3.09 18.48 -26.67
CA GLU A 1122 -2.40 17.51 -25.85
C GLU A 1122 -3.10 16.15 -26.05
N ILE A 1123 -2.39 15.22 -26.68
CA ILE A 1123 -2.83 13.84 -26.87
C ILE A 1123 -2.29 12.99 -25.74
N ILE A 1124 -3.17 12.27 -25.05
CA ILE A 1124 -2.84 11.50 -23.85
C ILE A 1124 -3.24 10.04 -24.07
N GLY A 1125 -2.36 9.12 -23.66
CA GLY A 1125 -2.58 7.69 -23.82
C GLY A 1125 -2.29 7.17 -25.24
N PHE A 1126 -1.41 7.84 -25.99
CA PHE A 1126 -1.11 7.49 -27.37
C PHE A 1126 -0.35 6.14 -27.47
N SER A 1127 -1.08 5.12 -27.93
CA SER A 1127 -0.64 3.73 -28.04
C SER A 1127 0.12 3.45 -29.35
N ALA A 1128 0.68 2.24 -29.49
CA ALA A 1128 1.36 1.82 -30.73
C ALA A 1128 0.39 1.65 -31.93
N ASP A 1129 -0.87 1.36 -31.66
CA ASP A 1129 -1.90 1.14 -32.69
C ASP A 1129 -2.60 2.43 -33.11
N ASP A 1130 -2.42 3.52 -32.36
CA ASP A 1130 -3.02 4.84 -32.63
C ASP A 1130 -2.37 5.58 -33.80
N ARG A 1131 -3.14 6.47 -34.41
CA ARG A 1131 -2.75 7.29 -35.55
C ARG A 1131 -3.10 8.75 -35.33
N LEU A 1132 -2.15 9.63 -35.63
CA LEU A 1132 -2.37 11.07 -35.75
C LEU A 1132 -2.57 11.42 -37.23
N ASP A 1133 -3.82 11.73 -37.61
CA ASP A 1133 -4.23 12.03 -38.97
C ASP A 1133 -4.13 13.54 -39.28
N LEU A 1134 -3.07 13.88 -40.00
CA LEU A 1134 -2.79 15.23 -40.52
C LEU A 1134 -3.05 15.32 -42.03
N SER A 1135 -3.70 14.33 -42.64
CA SER A 1135 -3.89 14.25 -44.09
C SER A 1135 -4.71 15.43 -44.64
N SER A 1136 -5.57 16.04 -43.82
CA SER A 1136 -6.33 17.23 -44.21
C SER A 1136 -5.47 18.49 -44.36
N LEU A 1137 -4.26 18.52 -43.79
CA LEU A 1137 -3.39 19.71 -43.71
C LEU A 1137 -2.49 19.93 -44.93
N SER A 1138 -2.42 18.97 -45.86
CA SER A 1138 -1.58 19.04 -47.07
C SER A 1138 -0.08 19.31 -46.77
N LEU A 1139 0.44 18.72 -45.70
CA LEU A 1139 1.84 18.85 -45.27
C LEU A 1139 2.74 17.83 -45.99
N GLU A 1140 3.98 18.22 -46.27
CA GLU A 1140 4.99 17.29 -46.81
C GLU A 1140 5.68 16.52 -45.67
N THR A 1141 5.99 15.24 -45.85
CA THR A 1141 6.64 14.41 -44.80
C THR A 1141 7.92 15.04 -44.23
N GLY A 1142 8.71 15.72 -45.07
CA GLY A 1142 9.93 16.41 -44.63
C GLY A 1142 9.70 17.73 -43.88
N SER A 1143 8.45 18.16 -43.70
CA SER A 1143 8.11 19.36 -42.92
C SER A 1143 7.75 19.03 -41.47
N ILE A 1144 7.40 17.78 -41.16
CA ILE A 1144 7.06 17.35 -39.80
C ILE A 1144 8.33 17.18 -38.95
N GLN A 1145 8.29 17.70 -37.74
CA GLN A 1145 9.32 17.57 -36.73
C GLN A 1145 8.71 16.92 -35.49
N LEU A 1146 9.41 15.93 -34.93
CA LEU A 1146 9.11 15.33 -33.64
C LEU A 1146 10.28 15.66 -32.71
N GLU A 1147 10.00 16.34 -31.62
CA GLU A 1147 10.96 16.72 -30.59
C GLU A 1147 10.56 16.08 -29.27
N GLN A 1148 11.43 15.25 -28.69
CA GLN A 1148 11.14 14.66 -27.39
C GLN A 1148 11.28 15.73 -26.31
N LEU A 1149 10.21 16.01 -25.57
CA LEU A 1149 10.22 16.98 -24.48
C LEU A 1149 10.75 16.36 -23.19
N ASN A 1150 10.38 15.10 -22.92
CA ASN A 1150 10.81 14.30 -21.76
C ASN A 1150 10.57 12.80 -22.05
N PRO A 1151 10.97 11.86 -21.15
CA PRO A 1151 10.81 10.43 -21.40
C PRO A 1151 9.38 9.94 -21.68
N SER A 1152 8.35 10.75 -21.39
CA SER A 1152 6.93 10.41 -21.55
C SER A 1152 6.15 11.39 -22.44
N SER A 1153 6.80 12.34 -23.14
CA SER A 1153 6.14 13.33 -23.99
C SER A 1153 6.97 13.78 -25.20
N TRP A 1154 6.29 13.99 -26.32
CA TRP A 1154 6.83 14.45 -27.60
C TRP A 1154 6.04 15.63 -28.12
N MET A 1155 6.72 16.61 -28.70
CA MET A 1155 6.13 17.72 -29.44
C MET A 1155 6.19 17.43 -30.94
N LEU A 1156 5.04 17.36 -31.60
CA LEU A 1156 4.92 17.36 -33.05
C LEU A 1156 4.71 18.77 -33.56
N SER A 1157 5.49 19.19 -34.55
CA SER A 1157 5.29 20.45 -35.26
C SER A 1157 5.53 20.35 -36.75
N ALA A 1158 5.13 21.36 -37.52
CA ALA A 1158 5.38 21.41 -38.97
C ALA A 1158 6.08 22.71 -39.41
N THR A 1159 7.24 22.57 -40.05
CA THR A 1159 8.12 23.66 -40.47
C THR A 1159 7.38 24.65 -41.37
N GLY A 1160 7.40 25.94 -40.99
CA GLY A 1160 6.75 27.00 -41.76
C GLY A 1160 5.25 27.12 -41.53
N THR A 1161 4.71 26.39 -40.56
CA THR A 1161 3.34 26.53 -40.04
C THR A 1161 3.37 26.87 -38.56
N ASP A 1162 2.21 27.13 -37.99
CA ASP A 1162 2.05 27.35 -36.54
C ASP A 1162 1.61 26.08 -35.80
N LEU A 1163 1.59 24.93 -36.48
CA LEU A 1163 1.13 23.65 -35.93
C LEU A 1163 2.06 23.18 -34.81
N ALA A 1164 1.48 22.89 -33.65
CA ALA A 1164 2.15 22.27 -32.51
C ALA A 1164 1.16 21.34 -31.80
N VAL A 1165 1.50 20.08 -31.60
CA VAL A 1165 0.69 19.08 -30.87
C VAL A 1165 1.61 18.38 -29.88
N GLU A 1166 1.26 18.38 -28.61
CA GLU A 1166 1.95 17.58 -27.59
C GLU A 1166 1.34 16.18 -27.54
N ILE A 1167 2.19 15.15 -27.49
CA ILE A 1167 1.80 13.75 -27.49
C ILE A 1167 2.49 13.07 -26.32
N ARG A 1168 1.72 12.74 -25.28
CA ARG A 1168 2.20 12.04 -24.09
C ARG A 1168 2.32 10.55 -24.36
N THR A 1169 3.52 10.14 -24.76
CA THR A 1169 3.89 8.74 -24.96
C THR A 1169 5.40 8.56 -24.78
N GLY A 1170 5.81 7.38 -24.33
CA GLY A 1170 7.23 7.04 -24.22
C GLY A 1170 7.91 6.84 -25.58
N GLN A 1171 7.14 6.47 -26.60
CA GLN A 1171 7.65 6.24 -27.96
C GLN A 1171 6.60 6.60 -29.01
N ILE A 1172 6.98 7.35 -30.04
CA ILE A 1172 6.17 7.63 -31.23
C ILE A 1172 7.00 7.48 -32.50
N GLY A 1173 6.43 6.81 -33.52
CA GLY A 1173 7.04 6.64 -34.83
C GLY A 1173 6.39 7.49 -35.93
N PHE A 1174 7.16 7.84 -36.97
CA PHE A 1174 6.64 8.59 -38.13
C PHE A 1174 5.55 7.82 -38.90
N GLU A 1175 5.52 6.49 -38.81
CA GLU A 1175 4.50 5.62 -39.39
C GLU A 1175 3.12 5.75 -38.74
N GLN A 1176 3.06 6.29 -37.52
CA GLN A 1176 1.82 6.58 -36.81
C GLN A 1176 1.22 7.93 -37.23
N ILE A 1177 1.94 8.73 -38.03
CA ILE A 1177 1.49 10.04 -38.53
C ILE A 1177 1.00 9.87 -39.97
N LEU A 1178 -0.29 10.11 -40.20
CA LEU A 1178 -0.91 10.01 -41.52
C LEU A 1178 -0.83 11.37 -42.25
N LEU A 1179 -0.24 11.36 -43.44
CA LEU A 1179 -0.10 12.52 -44.33
C LEU A 1179 -0.69 12.21 -45.73
N THR A 1180 -0.93 13.24 -46.54
CA THR A 1180 -1.48 13.13 -47.91
C THR A 1180 -0.61 12.40 -48.93
#